data_AF-A0A8T3QWW2-F1
#
_entry.id   AF-A0A8T3QWW2-F1
#
_cell.length_a   1.000
_cell.length_b   1.000
_cell.length_c   1.000
_cell.angle_alpha   90.00
_cell.angle_beta   90.00
_cell.angle_gamma   90.00
#
_symmetry.space_group_name_H-M   'P 1'
#
loop_
_entity.id
_entity.type
_entity.pdbx_description
1 polymer ?
#
loop_
_entity_poly.entity_id
_entity_poly.type
_entity_poly.pdbx_seq_one_letter_code
_entity_poly.pdbx_strand_id
1 'polypeptide(L)'
;MTRPFDAAPAYRANGWLGTLPLPVGKKKDPPSGYTGATGTWPTEETVFGWLRAGTSNIALRLGKQIVGIDVDDYDAKRGGGTLRELERRWGPLPSTWMSTSRDDGVSGIRLYRVPAGVEAGFSDPGGDVETIRFSHRYIVAAPSLHPEGRRYRWIRPDGSDAADGEYPSPVDLPDLPATWVDGLTQRQIKPAQATGETERLTRHDDIVRFAGRLRFAGADTSDIEDALMSRLDDGRIFASDAAWPWTREDLAKIAGDIGNKPQNGLPPPITITGTTPMGAEAGAGGTQQHAVPPEHLSRQSRAAWYFAKMAGDSVRFDHGRGRWLVWAGHRWRPDEDGSVKRLWLAVLAKRYGDALKLTDETKRLAMSEAVRTAGATNAAISAGLDIASSMEPIATKADAWDPDPWLIGCHNGVVNLRDGILRGGRPEDMISRSTSIIYDPDAGCPRWDRFLAEVFAGDRELVDWYGLLIGTSLVGVMQELLALHHGLGNNGKSVAIRAERHAFGEYAVTIPIETLVSAKRSAGAATPDLMALRGARIAFTSEPDQTDKLGGGVLKRLASIDRMTGRSLYGMTQTWDPSHTVHLSTNHLPEVDDATDGFWRRVALVPWPVHFRKVGEMGDGPEEDPSLSATLTGEAPGILAWAVRGAMGWAAGRSLHPFPTAVRVRTEEYRKAEDQIGGFIAEHVDYVQDATVLSSALFAAYRAWCDVEGLHRLDRLGPKKFPAEFLERGHVRRTEDGKKRVIFRGARLRLSTNPGNPGNLTPIAELSDSPLREKVMQTGFDSPDSPEQGAGQPPVDPVAEARRIFGDDLVDPSVPA
;
A
#
# COMPACT_ATOMS: atom_id res chain seq x y z
N MET A 1 42.65 21.30 -24.96
CA MET A 1 41.64 20.34 -25.46
C MET A 1 40.58 20.17 -24.39
N THR A 2 39.32 20.38 -24.73
CA THR A 2 38.17 20.19 -23.84
C THR A 2 38.08 18.72 -23.40
N ARG A 3 37.81 18.48 -22.12
CA ARG A 3 37.79 17.12 -21.55
C ARG A 3 36.49 16.44 -22.02
N PRO A 4 36.45 15.13 -22.34
CA PRO A 4 35.23 14.57 -22.93
C PRO A 4 33.99 14.69 -22.06
N PHE A 5 34.13 14.55 -20.74
CA PHE A 5 33.03 14.76 -19.81
C PHE A 5 32.58 16.23 -19.68
N ASP A 6 33.34 17.22 -20.17
CA ASP A 6 32.88 18.62 -20.24
C ASP A 6 31.67 18.79 -21.17
N ALA A 7 31.36 17.79 -22.01
CA ALA A 7 30.13 17.74 -22.80
C ALA A 7 28.87 17.41 -21.97
N ALA A 8 29.00 16.95 -20.72
CA ALA A 8 27.86 16.51 -19.90
C ALA A 8 26.75 17.57 -19.76
N PRO A 9 27.03 18.87 -19.53
CA PRO A 9 25.98 19.89 -19.49
C PRO A 9 25.20 20.01 -20.79
N ALA A 10 25.86 19.87 -21.94
CA ALA A 10 25.21 19.96 -23.25
C ALA A 10 24.35 18.71 -23.55
N TYR A 11 24.79 17.52 -23.16
CA TYR A 11 23.95 16.32 -23.21
C TYR A 11 22.72 16.44 -22.32
N ARG A 12 22.87 16.96 -21.10
CA ARG A 12 21.77 17.16 -20.16
C ARG A 12 20.78 18.21 -20.64
N ALA A 13 21.27 19.29 -21.27
CA ALA A 13 20.43 20.29 -21.94
C ALA A 13 19.61 19.67 -23.08
N ASN A 14 20.13 18.66 -23.77
CA ASN A 14 19.43 17.87 -24.78
C ASN A 14 18.59 16.71 -24.20
N GLY A 15 18.38 16.64 -22.88
CA GLY A 15 17.48 15.66 -22.25
C GLY A 15 18.13 14.36 -21.79
N TRP A 16 19.46 14.20 -21.89
CA TRP A 16 20.15 13.01 -21.40
C TRP A 16 20.47 13.11 -19.90
N LEU A 17 19.53 12.70 -19.05
CA LEU A 17 19.71 12.74 -17.59
C LEU A 17 20.73 11.70 -17.07
N GLY A 18 21.05 10.68 -17.88
CA GLY A 18 21.96 9.59 -17.58
C GLY A 18 23.43 9.84 -17.91
N THR A 19 23.92 11.08 -17.87
CA THR A 19 25.33 11.39 -18.16
C THR A 19 26.25 10.90 -17.04
N LEU A 20 27.11 9.93 -17.32
CA LEU A 20 28.03 9.30 -16.37
C LEU A 20 29.48 9.45 -16.83
N PRO A 21 30.42 9.78 -15.93
CA PRO A 21 31.83 9.77 -16.27
C PRO A 21 32.32 8.33 -16.37
N LEU A 22 33.27 8.09 -17.26
CA LEU A 22 34.06 6.86 -17.30
C LEU A 22 35.54 7.21 -17.16
N PRO A 23 36.37 6.31 -16.60
CA PRO A 23 37.81 6.53 -16.60
C PRO A 23 38.33 6.82 -18.02
N VAL A 24 39.32 7.71 -18.14
CA VAL A 24 39.87 8.15 -19.43
C VAL A 24 40.28 6.94 -20.29
N GLY A 25 39.82 6.90 -21.54
CA GLY A 25 40.15 5.83 -22.48
C GLY A 25 39.53 4.47 -22.15
N LYS A 26 38.63 4.37 -21.16
CA LYS A 26 37.92 3.13 -20.80
C LYS A 26 36.45 3.18 -21.23
N LYS A 27 35.86 1.98 -21.38
CA LYS A 27 34.44 1.75 -21.67
C LYS A 27 33.63 1.18 -20.48
N LYS A 28 34.31 0.89 -19.36
CA LYS A 28 33.77 0.24 -18.17
C LYS A 28 34.08 1.02 -16.91
N ASP A 29 33.47 0.60 -15.81
CA ASP A 29 33.64 1.15 -14.45
C ASP A 29 33.00 2.55 -14.27
N PRO A 30 31.70 2.73 -14.59
CA PRO A 30 30.99 3.96 -14.22
C PRO A 30 30.82 4.07 -12.69
N PRO A 31 30.50 5.26 -12.16
CA PRO A 31 30.16 5.43 -10.76
C PRO A 31 29.08 4.43 -10.30
N SER A 32 29.27 3.84 -9.12
CA SER A 32 28.34 2.87 -8.54
C SER A 32 27.00 3.52 -8.18
N GLY A 33 25.92 2.73 -8.26
CA GLY A 33 24.56 3.19 -7.93
C GLY A 33 23.81 3.93 -9.04
N TYR A 34 24.43 4.19 -10.19
CA TYR A 34 23.82 4.93 -11.30
C TYR A 34 23.48 4.08 -12.54
N THR A 35 23.83 2.79 -12.54
CA THR A 35 23.57 1.83 -13.63
C THR A 35 22.72 0.65 -13.14
N GLY A 36 22.19 -0.16 -14.07
CA GLY A 36 21.31 -1.29 -13.77
C GLY A 36 19.84 -0.90 -13.51
N ALA A 37 18.98 -1.90 -13.27
CA ALA A 37 17.53 -1.71 -13.12
C ALA A 37 17.13 -0.80 -11.94
N THR A 38 17.93 -0.80 -10.87
CA THR A 38 17.68 -0.02 -9.64
C THR A 38 18.53 1.25 -9.55
N GLY A 39 19.38 1.52 -10.55
CA GLY A 39 20.27 2.68 -10.53
C GLY A 39 19.50 4.01 -10.53
N THR A 40 19.99 5.00 -9.79
CA THR A 40 19.40 6.35 -9.73
C THR A 40 19.91 7.24 -10.87
N TRP A 41 19.21 8.34 -11.15
CA TRP A 41 19.71 9.35 -12.08
C TRP A 41 20.71 10.26 -11.36
N PRO A 42 21.88 10.56 -11.96
CA PRO A 42 22.81 11.50 -11.36
C PRO A 42 22.18 12.90 -11.30
N THR A 43 22.22 13.50 -10.11
CA THR A 43 21.73 14.87 -9.92
C THR A 43 22.69 15.85 -10.61
N GLU A 44 22.21 17.07 -10.84
CA GLU A 44 23.06 18.18 -11.32
C GLU A 44 24.29 18.35 -10.43
N GLU A 45 24.12 18.32 -9.11
CA GLU A 45 25.22 18.47 -8.15
C GLU A 45 26.24 17.34 -8.27
N THR A 46 25.77 16.09 -8.42
CA THR A 46 26.63 14.92 -8.64
C THR A 46 27.45 15.07 -9.93
N VAL A 47 26.82 15.48 -11.04
CA VAL A 47 27.50 15.70 -12.32
C VAL A 47 28.51 16.85 -12.22
N PHE A 48 28.16 17.95 -11.55
CA PHE A 48 29.10 19.04 -11.28
C PHE A 48 30.27 18.59 -10.39
N GLY A 49 30.03 17.71 -9.42
CA GLY A 49 31.08 17.06 -8.64
C GLY A 49 32.07 16.30 -9.51
N TRP A 50 31.58 15.51 -10.46
CA TRP A 50 32.42 14.77 -11.40
C TRP A 50 33.18 15.68 -12.38
N LEU A 51 32.55 16.76 -12.86
CA LEU A 51 33.20 17.77 -13.71
C LEU A 51 34.41 18.45 -13.03
N ARG A 52 34.34 18.60 -11.69
CA ARG A 52 35.45 19.15 -10.88
C ARG A 52 36.55 18.11 -10.62
N ALA A 53 36.22 16.83 -10.62
CA ALA A 53 37.12 15.76 -10.16
C ALA A 53 38.20 15.34 -11.18
N GLY A 54 38.08 15.65 -12.48
CA GLY A 54 39.16 15.40 -13.45
C GLY A 54 38.73 15.08 -14.88
N THR A 55 39.66 14.56 -15.68
CA THR A 55 39.41 14.10 -17.06
C THR A 55 38.69 12.75 -17.04
N SER A 56 37.61 12.63 -17.81
CA SER A 56 36.83 11.39 -17.94
C SER A 56 36.18 11.31 -19.33
N ASN A 57 35.96 10.09 -19.80
CA ASN A 57 35.04 9.80 -20.90
C ASN A 57 33.59 10.09 -20.45
N ILE A 58 32.68 10.19 -21.40
CA ILE A 58 31.24 10.35 -21.15
C ILE A 58 30.45 9.14 -21.64
N ALA A 59 29.57 8.66 -20.77
CA ALA A 59 28.59 7.63 -21.07
C ALA A 59 27.17 8.14 -20.83
N LEU A 60 26.20 7.57 -21.55
CA LEU A 60 24.78 7.87 -21.47
C LEU A 60 24.02 6.60 -21.06
N ARG A 61 23.47 6.62 -19.85
CA ARG A 61 22.43 5.65 -19.46
C ARG A 61 21.10 6.04 -20.12
N LEU A 62 20.50 5.08 -20.81
CA LEU A 62 19.25 5.28 -21.56
C LEU A 62 18.05 5.34 -20.62
N GLY A 63 17.04 6.15 -20.96
CA GLY A 63 15.75 6.19 -20.26
C GLY A 63 14.88 4.97 -20.58
N LYS A 64 13.82 4.74 -19.77
CA LYS A 64 12.90 3.59 -19.94
C LYS A 64 12.19 3.53 -21.30
N GLN A 65 12.05 4.69 -21.94
CA GLN A 65 11.40 4.82 -23.25
C GLN A 65 12.39 4.86 -24.41
N ILE A 66 13.68 4.56 -24.19
CA ILE A 66 14.70 4.55 -25.23
C ILE A 66 15.36 3.17 -25.30
N VAL A 67 15.55 2.68 -26.52
CA VAL A 67 16.33 1.48 -26.80
C VAL A 67 17.46 1.79 -27.78
N GLY A 68 18.63 1.22 -27.54
CA GLY A 68 19.74 1.18 -28.48
C GLY A 68 19.80 -0.19 -29.17
N ILE A 69 19.92 -0.21 -30.49
CA ILE A 69 20.26 -1.40 -31.27
C ILE A 69 21.74 -1.32 -31.59
N ASP A 70 22.55 -2.11 -30.89
CA ASP A 70 23.99 -2.17 -31.03
C ASP A 70 24.35 -3.21 -32.09
N VAL A 71 25.05 -2.78 -33.15
CA VAL A 71 25.42 -3.62 -34.28
C VAL A 71 26.93 -3.67 -34.35
N ASP A 72 27.51 -4.86 -34.26
CA ASP A 72 28.94 -5.07 -34.39
C ASP A 72 29.26 -5.79 -35.71
N ASP A 73 29.82 -5.08 -36.70
CA ASP A 73 30.17 -5.62 -38.02
C ASP A 73 31.64 -5.38 -38.36
N TYR A 74 32.52 -6.00 -37.58
CA TYR A 74 33.97 -5.88 -37.74
C TYR A 74 34.71 -7.16 -37.32
N ASP A 75 35.94 -7.33 -37.81
CA ASP A 75 36.73 -8.55 -37.64
C ASP A 75 35.98 -9.81 -38.12
N ALA A 76 35.70 -10.75 -37.21
CA ALA A 76 34.93 -11.96 -37.45
C ALA A 76 33.41 -11.78 -37.24
N LYS A 77 32.98 -10.64 -36.70
CA LYS A 77 31.56 -10.35 -36.42
C LYS A 77 30.82 -9.98 -37.70
N ARG A 78 29.53 -10.33 -37.74
CA ARG A 78 28.68 -10.20 -38.94
C ARG A 78 27.36 -9.46 -38.67
N GLY A 79 27.35 -8.55 -37.70
CA GLY A 79 26.15 -7.85 -37.23
C GLY A 79 25.41 -7.09 -38.34
N GLY A 80 26.11 -6.59 -39.36
CA GLY A 80 25.48 -5.92 -40.50
C GLY A 80 24.65 -6.86 -41.37
N GLY A 81 25.09 -8.12 -41.50
CA GLY A 81 24.32 -9.18 -42.16
C GLY A 81 23.06 -9.53 -41.37
N THR A 82 23.19 -9.68 -40.06
CA THR A 82 22.08 -9.95 -39.13
C THR A 82 21.07 -8.82 -39.14
N LEU A 83 21.51 -7.56 -39.10
CA LEU A 83 20.62 -6.39 -39.18
C LEU A 83 19.77 -6.42 -40.46
N ARG A 84 20.39 -6.67 -41.62
CA ARG A 84 19.67 -6.79 -42.90
C ARG A 84 18.65 -7.93 -42.90
N GLU A 85 18.93 -9.02 -42.20
CA GLU A 85 17.98 -10.13 -42.06
C GLU A 85 16.80 -9.75 -41.17
N LEU A 86 17.06 -9.09 -40.03
CA LEU A 86 16.02 -8.57 -39.16
C LEU A 86 15.16 -7.53 -39.88
N GLU A 87 15.74 -6.65 -40.69
CA GLU A 87 15.00 -5.68 -41.50
C GLU A 87 14.14 -6.33 -42.60
N ARG A 88 14.62 -7.42 -43.21
CA ARG A 88 13.78 -8.23 -44.11
C ARG A 88 12.60 -8.88 -43.37
N ARG A 89 12.80 -9.28 -42.12
CA ARG A 89 11.81 -10.01 -41.32
C ARG A 89 10.79 -9.11 -40.63
N TRP A 90 11.23 -7.98 -40.07
CA TRP A 90 10.45 -7.07 -39.24
C TRP A 90 10.22 -5.70 -39.91
N GLY A 91 10.64 -5.54 -41.15
CA GLY A 91 10.57 -4.27 -41.88
C GLY A 91 11.79 -3.37 -41.62
N PRO A 92 12.03 -2.36 -42.46
CA PRO A 92 13.18 -1.47 -42.32
C PRO A 92 13.11 -0.66 -41.03
N LEU A 93 14.26 -0.41 -40.40
CA LEU A 93 14.33 0.56 -39.31
C LEU A 93 14.33 2.00 -39.88
N PRO A 94 13.65 2.95 -39.22
CA PRO A 94 13.77 4.35 -39.58
C PRO A 94 15.22 4.84 -39.42
N SER A 95 15.65 5.73 -40.32
CA SER A 95 16.92 6.43 -40.14
C SER A 95 16.96 7.16 -38.79
N THR A 96 18.04 6.98 -38.04
CA THR A 96 18.19 7.54 -36.69
C THR A 96 19.64 7.91 -36.37
N TRP A 97 19.82 8.54 -35.22
CA TRP A 97 21.13 8.84 -34.65
C TRP A 97 21.90 7.57 -34.28
N MET A 98 23.16 7.50 -34.68
CA MET A 98 24.05 6.40 -34.39
C MET A 98 25.31 6.85 -33.66
N SER A 99 25.66 6.19 -32.55
CA SER A 99 26.95 6.39 -31.89
C SER A 99 27.96 5.37 -32.40
N THR A 100 29.12 5.82 -32.86
CA THR A 100 30.18 4.93 -33.32
C THR A 100 31.57 5.54 -33.12
N SER A 101 32.60 4.68 -33.08
CA SER A 101 34.01 5.08 -33.20
C SER A 101 34.67 4.41 -34.42
N ARG A 102 33.88 3.87 -35.35
CA ARG A 102 34.31 3.08 -36.51
C ARG A 102 33.92 3.80 -37.80
N ASP A 103 34.70 3.58 -38.85
CA ASP A 103 34.52 4.18 -40.18
C ASP A 103 33.83 3.25 -41.20
N ASP A 104 33.26 2.13 -40.75
CA ASP A 104 32.65 1.10 -41.61
C ASP A 104 31.22 1.42 -42.07
N GLY A 105 30.60 2.46 -41.49
CA GLY A 105 29.24 2.90 -41.81
C GLY A 105 28.13 1.98 -41.28
N VAL A 106 28.46 0.87 -40.61
CA VAL A 106 27.50 -0.15 -40.17
C VAL A 106 27.57 -0.36 -38.66
N SER A 107 28.77 -0.46 -38.09
CA SER A 107 28.98 -0.73 -36.68
C SER A 107 28.63 0.48 -35.82
N GLY A 108 27.80 0.27 -34.80
CA GLY A 108 27.40 1.31 -33.87
C GLY A 108 26.00 1.10 -33.30
N ILE A 109 25.66 1.98 -32.35
CA ILE A 109 24.43 1.91 -31.58
C ILE A 109 23.42 2.90 -32.16
N ARG A 110 22.31 2.39 -32.71
CA ARG A 110 21.19 3.17 -33.26
C ARG A 110 20.11 3.35 -32.21
N LEU A 111 19.62 4.58 -32.04
CA LEU A 111 18.70 4.93 -30.95
C LEU A 111 17.25 5.08 -31.42
N TYR A 112 16.30 4.50 -30.67
CA TYR A 112 14.86 4.60 -30.97
C TYR A 112 14.03 4.84 -29.71
N ARG A 113 12.87 5.47 -29.88
CA ARG A 113 11.87 5.62 -28.82
C ARG A 113 10.97 4.38 -28.77
N VAL A 114 10.69 3.89 -27.57
CA VAL A 114 9.79 2.78 -27.32
C VAL A 114 8.38 3.33 -27.06
N PRO A 115 7.33 2.83 -27.74
CA PRO A 115 5.95 3.30 -27.53
C PRO A 115 5.50 3.21 -26.06
N ALA A 116 4.67 4.16 -25.63
CA ALA A 116 4.13 4.20 -24.27
C ALA A 116 3.26 2.96 -24.00
N GLY A 117 3.45 2.32 -22.85
CA GLY A 117 2.73 1.10 -22.46
C GLY A 117 3.45 -0.22 -22.80
N VAL A 118 4.57 -0.16 -23.52
CA VAL A 118 5.46 -1.32 -23.71
C VAL A 118 6.53 -1.30 -22.63
N GLU A 119 6.38 -2.13 -21.59
CA GLU A 119 7.48 -2.35 -20.64
C GLU A 119 8.62 -3.07 -21.40
N ALA A 120 9.82 -2.48 -21.42
CA ALA A 120 10.93 -2.87 -22.30
C ALA A 120 11.58 -4.24 -21.96
N GLY A 121 10.80 -5.31 -22.06
CA GLY A 121 11.18 -6.71 -21.98
C GLY A 121 11.82 -7.25 -23.27
N PHE A 122 12.57 -6.43 -24.00
CA PHE A 122 13.22 -6.89 -25.22
C PHE A 122 14.25 -8.01 -24.95
N SER A 123 14.70 -8.65 -25.99
CA SER A 123 15.73 -9.69 -25.94
C SER A 123 16.71 -9.44 -27.06
N ASP A 124 17.95 -9.88 -26.87
CA ASP A 124 18.96 -9.68 -27.89
C ASP A 124 18.59 -10.51 -29.14
N PRO A 125 18.53 -9.88 -30.32
CA PRO A 125 18.26 -10.60 -31.56
C PRO A 125 19.42 -11.52 -31.97
N GLY A 126 20.55 -11.48 -31.25
CA GLY A 126 21.69 -12.37 -31.46
C GLY A 126 22.43 -12.05 -32.76
N GLY A 127 23.41 -12.89 -33.13
CA GLY A 127 24.17 -12.69 -34.37
C GLY A 127 24.91 -11.35 -34.43
N ASP A 128 25.59 -10.97 -33.35
CA ASP A 128 26.33 -9.71 -33.21
C ASP A 128 25.46 -8.43 -33.26
N VAL A 129 24.15 -8.57 -32.98
CA VAL A 129 23.24 -7.45 -32.70
C VAL A 129 22.68 -7.57 -31.27
N GLU A 130 22.94 -6.56 -30.44
CA GLU A 130 22.51 -6.50 -29.03
C GLU A 130 21.52 -5.34 -28.79
N THR A 131 20.74 -5.44 -27.71
CA THR A 131 19.86 -4.36 -27.25
C THR A 131 20.44 -3.66 -26.02
N ILE A 132 20.59 -2.34 -26.08
CA ILE A 132 20.94 -1.50 -24.94
C ILE A 132 19.67 -0.87 -24.37
N ARG A 133 19.43 -1.08 -23.08
CA ARG A 133 18.18 -0.72 -22.40
C ARG A 133 18.46 -0.15 -21.01
N PHE A 134 17.49 0.59 -20.47
CA PHE A 134 17.53 1.21 -19.14
C PHE A 134 18.02 0.28 -18.02
N SER A 135 17.59 -0.99 -18.03
CA SER A 135 17.91 -1.98 -17.00
C SER A 135 19.27 -2.66 -17.16
N HIS A 136 19.94 -2.49 -18.31
CA HIS A 136 21.09 -3.30 -18.71
C HIS A 136 22.41 -2.51 -18.74
N ARG A 137 22.67 -1.70 -19.77
CA ARG A 137 23.96 -1.00 -20.00
C ARG A 137 23.77 0.47 -20.42
N TYR A 138 24.87 1.16 -20.68
CA TYR A 138 24.97 2.56 -21.13
C TYR A 138 25.73 2.65 -22.46
N ILE A 139 25.58 3.77 -23.16
CA ILE A 139 26.29 4.09 -24.41
C ILE A 139 27.54 4.89 -24.08
N VAL A 140 28.70 4.57 -24.65
CA VAL A 140 29.86 5.48 -24.63
C VAL A 140 29.66 6.49 -25.76
N ALA A 141 29.57 7.77 -25.44
CA ALA A 141 29.14 8.80 -26.38
C ALA A 141 30.27 9.77 -26.76
N ALA A 142 30.10 10.49 -27.87
CA ALA A 142 31.02 11.56 -28.26
C ALA A 142 31.12 12.62 -27.15
N PRO A 143 32.26 13.27 -26.90
CA PRO A 143 33.53 13.13 -27.59
C PRO A 143 34.51 12.16 -26.89
N SER A 144 34.01 11.07 -26.30
CA SER A 144 34.83 10.06 -25.60
C SER A 144 35.90 9.42 -26.47
N LEU A 145 36.93 8.89 -25.81
CA LEU A 145 38.03 8.15 -26.43
C LEU A 145 37.84 6.64 -26.26
N HIS A 146 37.92 5.92 -27.38
CA HIS A 146 38.04 4.48 -27.44
C HIS A 146 39.41 4.03 -26.86
N PRO A 147 39.51 2.86 -26.21
CA PRO A 147 40.79 2.34 -25.71
C PRO A 147 41.92 2.28 -26.74
N GLU A 148 41.58 2.00 -28.00
CA GLU A 148 42.49 1.98 -29.16
C GLU A 148 42.79 3.38 -29.76
N GLY A 149 42.45 4.47 -29.06
CA GLY A 149 42.80 5.84 -29.44
C GLY A 149 41.84 6.55 -30.41
N ARG A 150 40.84 5.85 -30.97
CA ARG A 150 39.79 6.47 -31.81
C ARG A 150 38.82 7.32 -30.98
N ARG A 151 38.18 8.31 -31.60
CA ARG A 151 37.13 9.12 -30.95
C ARG A 151 35.74 8.57 -31.28
N TYR A 152 34.85 8.60 -30.30
CA TYR A 152 33.43 8.40 -30.53
C TYR A 152 32.83 9.64 -31.18
N ARG A 153 31.92 9.43 -32.13
CA ARG A 153 31.16 10.45 -32.86
C ARG A 153 29.70 10.06 -32.99
N TRP A 154 28.86 11.06 -33.23
CA TRP A 154 27.47 10.87 -33.61
C TRP A 154 27.33 10.96 -35.12
N ILE A 155 26.58 10.03 -35.70
CA ILE A 155 26.12 10.09 -37.08
C ILE A 155 24.66 10.53 -37.05
N ARG A 156 24.32 11.54 -37.85
CA ARG A 156 22.96 12.04 -38.02
C ARG A 156 22.09 11.02 -38.77
N PRO A 157 20.75 11.13 -38.71
CA PRO A 157 19.85 10.28 -39.49
C PRO A 157 20.09 10.30 -41.00
N ASP A 158 20.67 11.37 -41.55
CA ASP A 158 21.04 11.46 -42.97
C ASP A 158 22.37 10.78 -43.33
N GLY A 159 23.07 10.19 -42.35
CA GLY A 159 24.35 9.51 -42.51
C GLY A 159 25.59 10.40 -42.38
N SER A 160 25.42 11.71 -42.17
CA SER A 160 26.53 12.65 -41.99
C SER A 160 27.08 12.67 -40.56
N ASP A 161 28.36 12.99 -40.38
CA ASP A 161 28.95 13.21 -39.05
C ASP A 161 28.38 14.47 -38.39
N ALA A 162 27.92 14.34 -37.15
CA ALA A 162 27.46 15.45 -36.33
C ALA A 162 28.61 16.41 -36.00
N ALA A 163 28.31 17.71 -35.91
CA ALA A 163 29.32 18.70 -35.52
C ALA A 163 29.68 18.55 -34.04
N ASP A 164 30.89 18.98 -33.65
CA ASP A 164 31.28 19.02 -32.24
C ASP A 164 30.29 19.89 -31.44
N GLY A 165 29.69 19.32 -30.38
CA GLY A 165 28.67 19.99 -29.56
C GLY A 165 27.23 19.75 -30.01
N GLU A 166 27.03 19.07 -31.14
CA GLU A 166 25.72 18.62 -31.59
C GLU A 166 25.45 17.20 -31.08
N TYR A 167 24.38 17.06 -30.30
CA TYR A 167 24.03 15.82 -29.64
C TYR A 167 22.59 15.45 -29.94
N PRO A 168 22.26 14.15 -30.10
CA PRO A 168 20.88 13.72 -30.25
C PRO A 168 20.05 14.16 -29.05
N SER A 169 18.76 14.38 -29.26
CA SER A 169 17.79 14.62 -28.19
C SER A 169 16.86 13.40 -28.10
N PRO A 170 16.64 12.80 -26.91
CA PRO A 170 15.81 11.61 -26.77
C PRO A 170 14.38 11.78 -27.27
N VAL A 171 13.84 13.01 -27.26
CA VAL A 171 12.46 13.28 -27.71
C VAL A 171 12.33 13.32 -29.24
N ASP A 172 13.43 13.55 -29.95
CA ASP A 172 13.49 13.67 -31.41
C ASP A 172 13.91 12.35 -32.09
N LEU A 173 14.09 11.29 -31.30
CA LEU A 173 14.36 9.96 -31.83
C LEU A 173 13.10 9.38 -32.47
N PRO A 174 13.21 8.70 -33.63
CA PRO A 174 12.09 8.01 -34.23
C PRO A 174 11.61 6.85 -33.35
N ASP A 175 10.31 6.55 -33.43
CA ASP A 175 9.73 5.39 -32.76
C ASP A 175 10.27 4.09 -33.35
N LEU A 176 10.50 3.11 -32.50
CA LEU A 176 10.79 1.75 -32.93
C LEU A 176 9.52 1.17 -33.57
N PRO A 177 9.57 0.64 -34.80
CA PRO A 177 8.40 0.07 -35.45
C PRO A 177 7.73 -1.02 -34.63
N ALA A 178 6.40 -1.12 -34.66
CA ALA A 178 5.64 -2.10 -33.88
C ALA A 178 6.09 -3.55 -34.14
N THR A 179 6.44 -3.88 -35.38
CA THR A 179 6.98 -5.19 -35.77
C THR A 179 8.34 -5.50 -35.14
N TRP A 180 9.17 -4.48 -34.93
CA TRP A 180 10.43 -4.60 -34.19
C TRP A 180 10.20 -4.74 -32.68
N VAL A 181 9.21 -4.02 -32.13
CA VAL A 181 8.77 -4.18 -30.74
C VAL A 181 8.30 -5.62 -30.50
N ASP A 182 7.45 -6.16 -31.37
CA ASP A 182 6.95 -7.54 -31.29
C ASP A 182 8.09 -8.55 -31.41
N GLY A 183 8.94 -8.39 -32.43
CA GLY A 183 10.05 -9.29 -32.70
C GLY A 183 11.07 -9.38 -31.56
N LEU A 184 11.41 -8.24 -30.95
CA LEU A 184 12.32 -8.17 -29.81
C LEU A 184 11.67 -8.67 -28.50
N THR A 185 10.35 -8.67 -28.40
CA THR A 185 9.60 -9.12 -27.19
C THR A 185 9.32 -10.63 -27.22
N GLN A 186 8.95 -11.19 -28.37
CA GLN A 186 8.57 -12.61 -28.53
C GLN A 186 9.73 -13.60 -28.22
N ARG A 187 10.99 -13.17 -28.32
CA ARG A 187 12.15 -14.00 -27.99
C ARG A 187 12.39 -14.24 -26.49
N GLN A 188 11.55 -13.70 -25.59
CA GLN A 188 11.53 -14.12 -24.18
C GLN A 188 10.88 -15.51 -23.96
N ILE A 189 10.20 -16.08 -24.95
CA ILE A 189 9.62 -17.42 -24.82
C ILE A 189 10.63 -18.45 -25.33
N LYS A 190 11.34 -19.12 -24.41
CA LYS A 190 12.06 -20.36 -24.75
C LYS A 190 11.08 -21.47 -25.11
N PRO A 191 11.40 -22.33 -26.09
CA PRO A 191 10.42 -23.16 -26.79
C PRO A 191 10.01 -24.37 -25.96
N ALA A 192 8.70 -24.56 -25.78
CA ALA A 192 8.13 -25.90 -25.86
C ALA A 192 7.80 -26.18 -27.34
N GLN A 193 8.00 -27.42 -27.74
CA GLN A 193 8.10 -27.89 -29.11
C GLN A 193 6.90 -27.53 -30.02
N ALA A 194 7.23 -27.40 -31.31
CA ALA A 194 6.38 -27.00 -32.40
C ALA A 194 4.99 -27.67 -32.45
N THR A 195 3.96 -26.87 -32.76
CA THR A 195 3.03 -27.10 -33.88
C THR A 195 2.30 -25.78 -34.15
N GLY A 196 2.28 -25.35 -35.41
CA GLY A 196 1.65 -24.09 -35.81
C GLY A 196 0.14 -24.23 -35.89
N GLU A 197 -0.60 -23.18 -35.50
CA GLU A 197 -1.93 -22.89 -36.01
C GLU A 197 -2.31 -21.42 -35.74
N THR A 198 -3.00 -20.83 -36.72
CA THR A 198 -3.38 -19.41 -36.83
C THR A 198 -4.50 -19.05 -35.85
N GLU A 199 -4.44 -17.86 -35.26
CA GLU A 199 -5.35 -17.35 -34.22
C GLU A 199 -6.83 -17.36 -34.69
N ARG A 200 -7.70 -18.05 -33.94
CA ARG A 200 -9.14 -18.21 -34.21
C ARG A 200 -9.96 -17.31 -33.27
N LEU A 201 -10.94 -16.56 -33.77
CA LEU A 201 -11.80 -15.67 -32.99
C LEU A 201 -13.15 -16.37 -32.71
N THR A 202 -13.39 -16.73 -31.44
CA THR A 202 -14.53 -17.60 -31.08
C THR A 202 -15.54 -16.94 -30.14
N ARG A 203 -15.16 -15.86 -29.44
CA ARG A 203 -15.99 -15.20 -28.43
C ARG A 203 -16.34 -13.77 -28.83
N HIS A 204 -17.48 -13.28 -28.34
CA HIS A 204 -17.96 -11.91 -28.59
C HIS A 204 -16.90 -10.86 -28.28
N ASP A 205 -16.22 -10.99 -27.13
CA ASP A 205 -15.18 -10.04 -26.71
C ASP A 205 -13.98 -10.01 -27.64
N ASP A 206 -13.63 -11.13 -28.28
CA ASP A 206 -12.50 -11.20 -29.20
C ASP A 206 -12.84 -10.49 -30.52
N ILE A 207 -14.10 -10.64 -30.96
CA ILE A 207 -14.67 -9.95 -32.13
C ILE A 207 -14.82 -8.45 -31.84
N VAL A 208 -15.34 -8.07 -30.67
CA VAL A 208 -15.47 -6.67 -30.22
C VAL A 208 -14.12 -6.01 -30.02
N ARG A 209 -13.12 -6.70 -29.46
CA ARG A 209 -11.75 -6.17 -29.34
C ARG A 209 -11.09 -6.03 -30.70
N PHE A 210 -11.29 -7.00 -31.59
CA PHE A 210 -10.78 -6.91 -32.94
C PHE A 210 -11.38 -5.71 -33.68
N ALA A 211 -12.69 -5.54 -33.65
CA ALA A 211 -13.40 -4.38 -34.21
C ALA A 211 -13.02 -3.06 -33.51
N GLY A 212 -12.85 -3.07 -32.18
CA GLY A 212 -12.43 -1.91 -31.40
C GLY A 212 -11.01 -1.45 -31.73
N ARG A 213 -10.09 -2.38 -32.01
CA ARG A 213 -8.74 -2.06 -32.51
C ARG A 213 -8.79 -1.42 -33.89
N LEU A 214 -9.63 -1.93 -34.79
CA LEU A 214 -9.83 -1.32 -36.10
C LEU A 214 -10.41 0.10 -35.96
N ARG A 215 -11.42 0.30 -35.11
CA ARG A 215 -12.01 1.61 -34.84
C ARG A 215 -11.01 2.60 -34.23
N PHE A 216 -10.20 2.12 -33.30
CA PHE A 216 -9.12 2.91 -32.70
C PHE A 216 -8.04 3.27 -33.74
N ALA A 217 -7.80 2.39 -34.71
CA ALA A 217 -6.93 2.65 -35.85
C ALA A 217 -7.56 3.54 -36.95
N GLY A 218 -8.78 4.05 -36.72
CA GLY A 218 -9.45 4.98 -37.63
C GLY A 218 -10.43 4.35 -38.60
N ALA A 219 -10.59 3.01 -38.59
CA ALA A 219 -11.53 2.31 -39.47
C ALA A 219 -12.97 2.78 -39.22
N ASP A 220 -13.72 2.97 -40.30
CA ASP A 220 -15.14 3.29 -40.21
C ASP A 220 -15.98 2.03 -40.02
N THR A 221 -17.30 2.21 -39.85
CA THR A 221 -18.22 1.11 -39.65
C THR A 221 -18.16 0.06 -40.77
N SER A 222 -17.99 0.50 -42.02
CA SER A 222 -17.94 -0.38 -43.19
C SER A 222 -16.65 -1.19 -43.23
N ASP A 223 -15.52 -0.56 -42.95
CA ASP A 223 -14.21 -1.22 -42.90
C ASP A 223 -14.16 -2.32 -41.84
N ILE A 224 -14.80 -2.06 -40.68
CA ILE A 224 -14.88 -3.01 -39.57
C ILE A 224 -15.78 -4.18 -39.95
N GLU A 225 -16.92 -3.89 -40.58
CA GLU A 225 -17.86 -4.92 -41.03
C GLU A 225 -17.20 -5.84 -42.05
N ASP A 226 -16.55 -5.31 -43.08
CA ASP A 226 -15.86 -6.09 -44.11
C ASP A 226 -14.75 -7.00 -43.52
N ALA A 227 -13.99 -6.48 -42.55
CA ALA A 227 -12.93 -7.24 -41.89
C ALA A 227 -13.45 -8.38 -40.99
N LEU A 228 -14.67 -8.24 -40.45
CA LEU A 228 -15.36 -9.29 -39.69
C LEU A 228 -15.99 -10.32 -40.63
N MET A 229 -16.62 -9.88 -41.72
CA MET A 229 -17.20 -10.77 -42.74
C MET A 229 -16.13 -11.64 -43.40
N SER A 230 -14.97 -11.06 -43.73
CA SER A 230 -13.85 -11.82 -44.29
C SER A 230 -13.34 -12.92 -43.35
N ARG A 231 -13.42 -12.73 -42.03
CA ARG A 231 -13.00 -13.73 -41.04
C ARG A 231 -14.06 -14.78 -40.75
N LEU A 232 -15.33 -14.44 -40.94
CA LEU A 232 -16.41 -15.42 -40.96
C LEU A 232 -16.27 -16.33 -42.19
N ASP A 233 -15.98 -15.74 -43.35
CA ASP A 233 -15.89 -16.47 -44.63
C ASP A 233 -14.65 -17.37 -44.73
N ASP A 234 -13.54 -17.00 -44.09
CA ASP A 234 -12.32 -17.82 -44.04
C ASP A 234 -12.30 -18.84 -42.88
N GLY A 235 -13.41 -18.93 -42.13
CA GLY A 235 -13.58 -19.88 -41.04
C GLY A 235 -12.79 -19.56 -39.77
N ARG A 236 -12.23 -18.35 -39.65
CA ARG A 236 -11.59 -17.87 -38.42
C ARG A 236 -12.58 -17.36 -37.38
N ILE A 237 -13.85 -17.18 -37.75
CA ILE A 237 -15.01 -17.06 -36.85
C ILE A 237 -15.94 -18.24 -37.13
N PHE A 238 -16.15 -19.12 -36.14
CA PHE A 238 -17.01 -20.31 -36.27
C PHE A 238 -18.44 -20.07 -35.75
N ALA A 239 -19.39 -20.75 -36.39
CA ALA A 239 -20.73 -21.00 -35.86
C ALA A 239 -20.77 -22.39 -35.17
N SER A 240 -21.14 -22.40 -33.87
CA SER A 240 -21.51 -23.55 -32.97
C SER A 240 -20.39 -24.21 -32.12
N ASP A 241 -20.57 -24.64 -30.84
CA ASP A 241 -21.72 -24.79 -29.89
C ASP A 241 -21.29 -24.29 -28.48
N ALA A 242 -22.05 -23.63 -27.58
CA ALA A 242 -23.44 -23.21 -27.42
C ALA A 242 -23.41 -21.82 -26.74
N ALA A 243 -24.10 -20.77 -27.18
CA ALA A 243 -25.54 -20.68 -27.42
C ALA A 243 -25.95 -19.73 -28.56
N TRP A 244 -25.02 -19.28 -29.42
CA TRP A 244 -25.35 -18.38 -30.54
C TRP A 244 -24.35 -18.53 -31.71
N PRO A 245 -24.72 -19.07 -32.88
CA PRO A 245 -23.88 -18.98 -34.07
C PRO A 245 -23.82 -17.53 -34.56
N TRP A 246 -22.62 -16.95 -34.71
CA TRP A 246 -22.46 -15.57 -35.20
C TRP A 246 -22.97 -15.45 -36.63
N THR A 247 -24.11 -14.79 -36.80
CA THR A 247 -24.63 -14.50 -38.13
C THR A 247 -23.89 -13.30 -38.72
N ARG A 248 -23.91 -13.17 -40.04
CA ARG A 248 -23.47 -11.93 -40.71
C ARG A 248 -24.17 -10.70 -40.13
N GLU A 249 -25.45 -10.83 -39.76
CA GLU A 249 -26.24 -9.76 -39.14
C GLU A 249 -25.73 -9.39 -37.74
N ASP A 250 -25.29 -10.35 -36.92
CA ASP A 250 -24.67 -10.09 -35.61
C ASP A 250 -23.34 -9.35 -35.73
N LEU A 251 -22.52 -9.72 -36.72
CA LEU A 251 -21.22 -9.07 -36.97
C LEU A 251 -21.40 -7.65 -37.54
N ALA A 252 -22.38 -7.45 -38.42
CA ALA A 252 -22.77 -6.13 -38.91
C ALA A 252 -23.25 -5.21 -37.77
N LYS A 253 -24.02 -5.76 -36.82
CA LYS A 253 -24.46 -5.02 -35.63
C LYS A 253 -23.28 -4.64 -34.73
N ILE A 254 -22.33 -5.54 -34.48
CA ILE A 254 -21.10 -5.24 -33.71
C ILE A 254 -20.26 -4.16 -34.40
N ALA A 255 -20.11 -4.25 -35.72
CA ALA A 255 -19.42 -3.24 -36.51
C ALA A 255 -20.12 -1.87 -36.38
N GLY A 256 -21.46 -1.84 -36.47
CA GLY A 256 -22.29 -0.65 -36.24
C GLY A 256 -22.13 -0.05 -34.85
N ASP A 257 -22.24 -0.86 -33.80
CA ASP A 257 -22.16 -0.42 -32.40
C ASP A 257 -20.77 0.15 -32.04
N ILE A 258 -19.71 -0.37 -32.67
CA ILE A 258 -18.34 0.09 -32.43
C ILE A 258 -17.99 1.27 -33.35
N GLY A 259 -18.38 1.21 -34.62
CA GLY A 259 -18.19 2.27 -35.59
C GLY A 259 -18.92 3.57 -35.22
N ASN A 260 -20.03 3.49 -34.48
CA ASN A 260 -20.77 4.66 -34.01
C ASN A 260 -20.22 5.28 -32.71
N LYS A 261 -19.23 4.68 -32.04
CA LYS A 261 -18.62 5.27 -30.84
C LYS A 261 -17.72 6.47 -31.19
N PRO A 262 -17.79 7.59 -30.43
CA PRO A 262 -16.93 8.74 -30.66
C PRO A 262 -15.46 8.36 -30.37
N GLN A 263 -14.56 8.74 -31.28
CA GLN A 263 -13.12 8.59 -31.08
C GLN A 263 -12.67 9.53 -29.96
N ASN A 264 -12.46 9.02 -28.75
CA ASN A 264 -11.92 9.82 -27.65
C ASN A 264 -10.44 10.16 -27.91
N GLY A 265 -10.17 11.45 -28.10
CA GLY A 265 -8.83 12.02 -28.24
C GLY A 265 -8.08 12.16 -26.91
N LEU A 266 -6.75 12.25 -27.02
CA LEU A 266 -5.80 12.61 -25.97
C LEU A 266 -6.27 13.82 -25.13
N PRO A 267 -5.96 13.90 -23.83
CA PRO A 267 -6.17 15.12 -23.06
C PRO A 267 -5.28 16.23 -23.64
N PRO A 268 -5.76 17.49 -23.71
CA PRO A 268 -4.97 18.59 -24.27
C PRO A 268 -3.79 18.92 -23.35
N PRO A 269 -2.74 19.60 -23.86
CA PRO A 269 -1.68 20.16 -23.03
C PRO A 269 -2.28 21.11 -21.97
N ILE A 270 -1.79 21.02 -20.73
CA ILE A 270 -2.15 21.92 -19.64
C ILE A 270 -1.88 23.35 -20.11
N THR A 271 -2.96 24.06 -20.42
CA THR A 271 -2.94 25.47 -20.77
C THR A 271 -2.93 26.26 -19.46
N ILE A 272 -2.07 27.27 -19.35
CA ILE A 272 -2.17 28.27 -18.28
C ILE A 272 -3.51 28.98 -18.48
N THR A 273 -4.56 28.55 -17.79
CA THR A 273 -5.87 29.20 -17.83
C THR A 273 -5.81 30.51 -17.05
N GLY A 274 -5.43 31.58 -17.76
CA GLY A 274 -5.96 32.91 -17.47
C GLY A 274 -7.34 33.01 -18.12
N THR A 275 -8.37 33.22 -17.31
CA THR A 275 -9.73 33.68 -17.66
C THR A 275 -10.56 32.80 -18.62
N THR A 276 -11.53 32.08 -18.06
CA THR A 276 -12.82 31.82 -18.75
C THR A 276 -13.88 32.69 -18.08
N PRO A 277 -14.72 33.45 -18.82
CA PRO A 277 -15.78 34.24 -18.23
C PRO A 277 -16.93 33.34 -17.78
N MET A 278 -17.31 33.46 -16.51
CA MET A 278 -18.62 33.05 -16.03
C MET A 278 -19.66 34.03 -16.60
N GLY A 279 -20.89 33.53 -16.80
CA GLY A 279 -21.98 34.16 -17.53
C GLY A 279 -22.18 35.66 -17.32
N ALA A 280 -22.59 36.30 -18.41
CA ALA A 280 -22.89 37.71 -18.52
C ALA A 280 -23.97 38.16 -17.53
N GLU A 281 -23.58 39.02 -16.58
CA GLU A 281 -24.33 40.24 -16.28
C GLU A 281 -23.37 41.42 -16.46
N ALA A 282 -23.80 42.38 -17.27
CA ALA A 282 -23.01 43.53 -17.67
C ALA A 282 -22.75 44.46 -16.47
N GLY A 283 -21.50 44.47 -16.00
CA GLY A 283 -20.96 45.44 -15.05
C GLY A 283 -19.64 45.97 -15.56
N ALA A 284 -19.52 47.30 -15.63
CA ALA A 284 -18.48 48.04 -16.35
C ALA A 284 -17.02 47.73 -15.93
N GLY A 285 -16.13 47.94 -16.91
CA GLY A 285 -14.70 47.61 -16.90
C GLY A 285 -13.92 47.94 -15.63
N GLY A 286 -13.27 46.91 -15.09
CA GLY A 286 -12.17 47.01 -14.14
C GLY A 286 -10.95 46.27 -14.67
N THR A 287 -9.95 47.01 -15.15
CA THR A 287 -8.62 46.49 -15.46
C THR A 287 -8.05 45.76 -14.23
N GLN A 288 -7.78 44.46 -14.31
CA GLN A 288 -7.08 43.73 -13.24
C GLN A 288 -5.67 44.32 -13.09
N GLN A 289 -5.50 45.22 -12.12
CA GLN A 289 -4.19 45.67 -11.69
C GLN A 289 -3.45 44.47 -11.09
N HIS A 290 -2.43 43.97 -11.79
CA HIS A 290 -1.53 42.98 -11.22
C HIS A 290 -0.90 43.55 -9.95
N ALA A 291 -1.19 42.94 -8.80
CA ALA A 291 -0.56 43.33 -7.54
C ALA A 291 0.97 43.36 -7.70
N VAL A 292 1.59 44.43 -7.20
CA VAL A 292 3.04 44.63 -7.28
C VAL A 292 3.65 44.04 -5.99
N PRO A 293 4.71 43.21 -6.07
CA PRO A 293 5.38 42.71 -4.88
C PRO A 293 6.00 43.88 -4.11
N PRO A 294 6.01 43.83 -2.78
CA PRO A 294 6.61 44.88 -1.96
C PRO A 294 8.04 45.21 -2.39
N GLU A 295 8.37 46.50 -2.43
CA GLU A 295 9.65 46.99 -2.99
C GLU A 295 10.88 46.55 -2.20
N HIS A 296 10.72 46.26 -0.91
CA HIS A 296 11.79 45.82 0.00
C HIS A 296 12.23 44.37 -0.23
N LEU A 297 11.51 43.59 -1.04
CA LEU A 297 11.82 42.17 -1.25
C LEU A 297 13.06 41.98 -2.12
N SER A 298 13.90 41.01 -1.73
CA SER A 298 15.04 40.56 -2.53
C SER A 298 14.58 40.01 -3.89
N ARG A 299 15.50 39.87 -4.86
CA ARG A 299 15.18 39.31 -6.19
C ARG A 299 14.53 37.91 -6.08
N GLN A 300 15.04 37.06 -5.19
CA GLN A 300 14.49 35.72 -4.96
C GLN A 300 13.13 35.76 -4.27
N SER A 301 12.97 36.61 -3.26
CA SER A 301 11.69 36.79 -2.58
C SER A 301 10.60 37.35 -3.51
N ARG A 302 10.96 38.23 -4.44
CA ARG A 302 10.04 38.70 -5.49
C ARG A 302 9.68 37.58 -6.45
N ALA A 303 10.64 36.78 -6.91
CA ALA A 303 10.37 35.62 -7.76
C ALA A 303 9.43 34.61 -7.09
N ALA A 304 9.68 34.29 -5.81
CA ALA A 304 8.83 33.45 -4.98
C ALA A 304 7.42 34.01 -4.83
N TRP A 305 7.30 35.32 -4.60
CA TRP A 305 6.00 36.00 -4.51
C TRP A 305 5.19 35.88 -5.82
N TYR A 306 5.84 36.08 -6.97
CA TYR A 306 5.15 35.90 -8.27
C TYR A 306 4.76 34.45 -8.51
N PHE A 307 5.64 33.51 -8.13
CA PHE A 307 5.32 32.09 -8.20
C PHE A 307 4.10 31.75 -7.33
N ALA A 308 4.07 32.19 -6.07
CA ALA A 308 2.93 32.00 -5.19
C ALA A 308 1.64 32.61 -5.74
N LYS A 309 1.71 33.79 -6.39
CA LYS A 309 0.54 34.44 -7.01
C LYS A 309 0.05 33.76 -8.28
N MET A 310 0.93 33.13 -9.04
CA MET A 310 0.59 32.56 -10.36
C MET A 310 0.34 31.05 -10.33
N ALA A 311 1.09 30.34 -9.50
CA ALA A 311 1.04 28.89 -9.33
C ALA A 311 0.27 28.49 -8.07
N GLY A 312 -0.14 29.46 -7.25
CA GLY A 312 -0.80 29.25 -5.96
C GLY A 312 -2.04 28.37 -6.03
N ASP A 313 -2.72 28.23 -7.16
CA ASP A 313 -3.88 27.32 -7.27
C ASP A 313 -3.50 25.93 -7.81
N SER A 314 -2.25 25.75 -8.23
CA SER A 314 -1.76 24.53 -8.89
C SER A 314 -0.70 23.79 -8.10
N VAL A 315 -0.10 24.41 -7.08
CA VAL A 315 0.92 23.78 -6.22
C VAL A 315 0.67 24.04 -4.73
N ARG A 316 1.05 23.07 -3.91
CA ARG A 316 1.08 23.13 -2.44
C ARG A 316 2.40 22.55 -1.97
N PHE A 317 2.88 23.01 -0.81
CA PHE A 317 3.99 22.39 -0.11
C PHE A 317 3.52 21.84 1.23
N ASP A 318 3.61 20.53 1.39
CA ASP A 318 3.27 19.84 2.63
C ASP A 318 4.47 19.88 3.59
N HIS A 319 4.38 20.74 4.61
CA HIS A 319 5.41 20.88 5.64
C HIS A 319 5.51 19.65 6.56
N GLY A 320 4.48 18.81 6.63
CA GLY A 320 4.50 17.57 7.43
C GLY A 320 5.26 16.44 6.76
N ARG A 321 5.15 16.35 5.42
CA ARG A 321 5.85 15.34 4.60
C ARG A 321 7.13 15.88 3.95
N GLY A 322 7.37 17.19 4.02
CA GLY A 322 8.54 17.85 3.42
C GLY A 322 8.58 17.72 1.90
N ARG A 323 7.41 17.78 1.23
CA ARG A 323 7.32 17.55 -0.22
C ARG A 323 6.31 18.46 -0.90
N TRP A 324 6.53 18.69 -2.19
CA TRP A 324 5.58 19.40 -3.04
C TRP A 324 4.46 18.49 -3.54
N LEU A 325 3.28 19.08 -3.70
CA LEU A 325 2.13 18.48 -4.36
C LEU A 325 1.65 19.40 -5.49
N VAL A 326 1.19 18.79 -6.57
CA VAL A 326 0.62 19.44 -7.75
C VAL A 326 -0.85 19.08 -7.89
N TRP A 327 -1.66 20.05 -8.30
CA TRP A 327 -3.05 19.81 -8.61
C TRP A 327 -3.19 18.94 -9.86
N ALA A 328 -3.79 17.76 -9.73
CA ALA A 328 -3.96 16.77 -10.79
C ALA A 328 -5.43 16.66 -11.24
N GLY A 329 -6.11 17.80 -11.36
CA GLY A 329 -7.48 17.91 -11.88
C GLY A 329 -8.58 17.62 -10.86
N HIS A 330 -8.41 16.65 -9.97
CA HIS A 330 -9.39 16.32 -8.92
C HIS A 330 -8.77 16.05 -7.54
N ARG A 331 -7.44 16.06 -7.42
CA ARG A 331 -6.72 15.89 -6.15
C ARG A 331 -5.32 16.51 -6.20
N TRP A 332 -4.70 16.64 -5.05
CA TRP A 332 -3.29 16.99 -4.91
C TRP A 332 -2.43 15.73 -4.96
N ARG A 333 -1.62 15.59 -6.02
CA ARG A 333 -0.69 14.47 -6.17
C ARG A 333 0.71 14.93 -5.84
N PRO A 334 1.56 14.09 -5.22
CA PRO A 334 2.95 14.45 -5.08
C PRO A 334 3.66 14.80 -6.39
N ASP A 335 4.59 15.75 -6.33
CA ASP A 335 5.50 16.02 -7.45
C ASP A 335 6.56 14.91 -7.52
N GLU A 336 6.47 14.06 -8.54
CA GLU A 336 7.35 12.91 -8.76
C GLU A 336 8.27 13.11 -9.97
N ASP A 337 8.04 14.15 -10.77
CA ASP A 337 8.70 14.37 -12.06
C ASP A 337 9.27 15.79 -12.21
N GLY A 338 9.23 16.61 -11.17
CA GLY A 338 9.77 17.97 -11.15
C GLY A 338 8.85 19.01 -11.79
N SER A 339 7.55 18.76 -11.81
CA SER A 339 6.53 19.66 -12.35
C SER A 339 6.57 21.05 -11.72
N VAL A 340 6.82 21.15 -10.41
CA VAL A 340 6.89 22.44 -9.70
C VAL A 340 8.03 23.29 -10.22
N LYS A 341 9.19 22.67 -10.45
CA LYS A 341 10.38 23.36 -11.00
C LYS A 341 10.14 23.84 -12.43
N ARG A 342 9.45 23.04 -13.26
CA ARG A 342 9.04 23.48 -14.61
C ARG A 342 8.09 24.67 -14.54
N LEU A 343 7.12 24.64 -13.62
CA LEU A 343 6.19 25.75 -13.42
C LEU A 343 6.91 27.03 -12.95
N TRP A 344 7.92 26.90 -12.08
CA TRP A 344 8.78 28.01 -11.67
C TRP A 344 9.45 28.68 -12.86
N LEU A 345 10.08 27.88 -13.73
CA LEU A 345 10.73 28.39 -14.94
C LEU A 345 9.73 29.04 -15.90
N ALA A 346 8.54 28.48 -16.06
CA ALA A 346 7.48 29.07 -16.88
C ALA A 346 7.00 30.43 -16.33
N VAL A 347 6.85 30.56 -15.01
CA VAL A 347 6.52 31.83 -14.36
C VAL A 347 7.61 32.86 -14.60
N LEU A 348 8.89 32.50 -14.45
CA LEU A 348 10.01 33.40 -14.73
C LEU A 348 10.06 33.81 -16.21
N ALA A 349 9.85 32.87 -17.14
CA ALA A 349 9.82 33.17 -18.57
C ALA A 349 8.72 34.18 -18.94
N LYS A 350 7.51 34.03 -18.37
CA LYS A 350 6.43 35.01 -18.56
C LYS A 350 6.82 36.38 -18.03
N ARG A 351 7.40 36.43 -16.83
CA ARG A 351 7.87 37.69 -16.20
C ARG A 351 9.00 38.35 -16.98
N TYR A 352 9.87 37.58 -17.60
CA TYR A 352 10.88 38.09 -18.52
C TYR A 352 10.24 38.72 -19.76
N GLY A 353 9.26 38.04 -20.37
CA GLY A 353 8.48 38.57 -21.48
C GLY A 353 7.74 39.87 -21.14
N ASP A 354 7.18 39.99 -19.93
CA ASP A 354 6.55 41.22 -19.46
C ASP A 354 7.56 42.36 -19.24
N ALA A 355 8.79 42.04 -18.80
CA ALA A 355 9.85 43.03 -18.66
C ALA A 355 10.22 43.65 -20.00
N LEU A 356 10.27 42.85 -21.08
CA LEU A 356 10.62 43.31 -22.43
C LEU A 356 9.58 44.28 -23.03
N LYS A 357 8.34 44.27 -22.53
CA LYS A 357 7.28 45.19 -22.96
C LYS A 357 7.36 46.59 -22.32
N LEU A 358 8.22 46.77 -21.32
CA LEU A 358 8.39 48.06 -20.64
C LEU A 358 9.10 49.07 -21.56
N THR A 359 8.48 50.24 -21.73
CA THR A 359 9.03 51.36 -22.50
C THR A 359 10.15 52.09 -21.76
N ASP A 360 10.09 52.12 -20.43
CA ASP A 360 11.13 52.66 -19.56
C ASP A 360 12.33 51.70 -19.53
N GLU A 361 13.45 52.15 -20.10
CA GLU A 361 14.67 51.36 -20.24
C GLU A 361 15.27 50.95 -18.89
N THR A 362 15.27 51.84 -17.91
CA THR A 362 15.82 51.56 -16.58
C THR A 362 15.00 50.46 -15.90
N LYS A 363 13.67 50.54 -15.95
CA LYS A 363 12.77 49.52 -15.39
C LYS A 363 12.86 48.19 -16.14
N ARG A 364 12.94 48.24 -17.48
CA ARG A 364 13.13 47.05 -18.33
C ARG A 364 14.41 46.31 -17.98
N LEU A 365 15.54 47.01 -17.87
CA LEU A 365 16.83 46.40 -17.56
C LEU A 365 16.83 45.84 -16.13
N ALA A 366 16.32 46.58 -15.15
CA ALA A 366 16.25 46.14 -13.77
C ALA A 366 15.37 44.88 -13.59
N MET A 367 14.20 44.84 -14.24
CA MET A 367 13.28 43.71 -14.15
C MET A 367 13.81 42.47 -14.91
N SER A 368 14.35 42.65 -16.11
CA SER A 368 14.93 41.55 -16.89
C SER A 368 16.16 40.94 -16.21
N GLU A 369 17.03 41.77 -15.60
CA GLU A 369 18.14 41.30 -14.77
C GLU A 369 17.65 40.50 -13.57
N ALA A 370 16.68 41.04 -12.82
CA ALA A 370 16.16 40.37 -11.62
C ALA A 370 15.57 38.99 -11.93
N VAL A 371 14.82 38.86 -13.03
CA VAL A 371 14.27 37.57 -13.48
C VAL A 371 15.37 36.62 -13.91
N ARG A 372 16.37 37.10 -14.66
CA ARG A 372 17.51 36.30 -15.12
C ARG A 372 18.30 35.75 -13.94
N THR A 373 18.63 36.58 -12.95
CA THR A 373 19.35 36.14 -11.74
C THR A 373 18.54 35.14 -10.92
N ALA A 374 17.21 35.33 -10.81
CA ALA A 374 16.34 34.44 -10.04
C ALA A 374 16.28 33.00 -10.62
N GLY A 375 16.41 32.85 -11.94
CA GLY A 375 16.42 31.56 -12.62
C GLY A 375 17.80 31.08 -13.09
N ALA A 376 18.88 31.82 -12.79
CA ALA A 376 20.19 31.62 -13.41
C ALA A 376 20.87 30.28 -13.06
N THR A 377 20.58 29.74 -11.88
CA THR A 377 21.25 28.54 -11.36
C THR A 377 20.27 27.65 -10.59
N ASN A 378 20.61 26.38 -10.42
CA ASN A 378 19.84 25.50 -9.54
C ASN A 378 19.79 26.01 -8.10
N ALA A 379 20.87 26.60 -7.57
CA ALA A 379 20.89 27.19 -6.24
C ALA A 379 19.89 28.35 -6.11
N ALA A 380 19.82 29.20 -7.14
CA ALA A 380 18.86 30.30 -7.22
C ALA A 380 17.41 29.80 -7.24
N ILE A 381 17.13 28.79 -8.08
CA ILE A 381 15.80 28.17 -8.18
C ILE A 381 15.41 27.50 -6.86
N SER A 382 16.30 26.71 -6.26
CA SER A 382 16.04 26.04 -4.99
C SER A 382 15.79 27.05 -3.86
N ALA A 383 16.57 28.12 -3.77
CA ALA A 383 16.35 29.18 -2.78
C ALA A 383 15.00 29.89 -3.00
N GLY A 384 14.62 30.14 -4.25
CA GLY A 384 13.33 30.73 -4.58
C GLY A 384 12.14 29.82 -4.23
N LEU A 385 12.24 28.53 -4.54
CA LEU A 385 11.23 27.53 -4.19
C LEU A 385 11.14 27.31 -2.68
N ASP A 386 12.26 27.31 -1.97
CA ASP A 386 12.30 27.21 -0.50
C ASP A 386 11.54 28.39 0.14
N ILE A 387 11.78 29.62 -0.33
CA ILE A 387 11.00 30.78 0.09
C ILE A 387 9.52 30.62 -0.27
N ALA A 388 9.20 30.19 -1.49
CA ALA A 388 7.82 30.02 -1.95
C ALA A 388 7.05 28.96 -1.15
N SER A 389 7.73 27.93 -0.65
CA SER A 389 7.13 26.88 0.19
C SER A 389 6.51 27.42 1.49
N SER A 390 6.93 28.62 1.91
CA SER A 390 6.45 29.32 3.10
C SER A 390 5.42 30.42 2.82
N MET A 391 4.98 30.57 1.55
CA MET A 391 4.03 31.61 1.15
C MET A 391 2.61 31.04 1.00
N GLU A 392 1.60 31.79 1.43
CA GLU A 392 0.19 31.45 1.16
C GLU A 392 -0.17 31.69 -0.32
N PRO A 393 -0.97 30.83 -0.97
CA PRO A 393 -1.62 29.62 -0.43
C PRO A 393 -0.79 28.31 -0.59
N ILE A 394 0.50 28.41 -0.97
CA ILE A 394 1.36 27.24 -1.20
C ILE A 394 1.65 26.52 0.13
N ALA A 395 2.00 27.26 1.17
CA ALA A 395 2.36 26.72 2.48
C ALA A 395 1.19 25.94 3.09
N THR A 396 1.35 24.62 3.21
CA THR A 396 0.30 23.74 3.72
C THR A 396 0.75 23.00 4.96
N LYS A 397 -0.03 23.13 6.04
CA LYS A 397 0.21 22.40 7.28
C LYS A 397 -0.12 20.93 7.09
N ALA A 398 0.53 20.11 7.89
CA ALA A 398 0.43 18.65 7.80
C ALA A 398 -1.01 18.14 8.03
N ASP A 399 -1.78 18.79 8.89
CA ASP A 399 -3.16 18.46 9.29
C ASP A 399 -4.24 19.07 8.38
N ALA A 400 -3.85 19.83 7.35
CA ALA A 400 -4.78 20.42 6.40
C ALA A 400 -5.21 19.47 5.26
N TRP A 401 -4.59 18.29 5.16
CA TRP A 401 -4.85 17.31 4.11
C TRP A 401 -6.01 16.38 4.45
N ASP A 402 -6.85 16.09 3.44
CA ASP A 402 -8.00 15.20 3.52
C ASP A 402 -8.97 15.50 4.71
N PRO A 403 -9.39 16.78 4.88
CA PRO A 403 -10.05 17.25 6.11
C PRO A 403 -11.49 16.75 6.28
N ASP A 404 -12.24 16.52 5.20
CA ASP A 404 -13.60 15.94 5.29
C ASP A 404 -13.50 14.41 5.34
N PRO A 405 -13.90 13.76 6.45
CA PRO A 405 -13.80 12.32 6.60
C PRO A 405 -14.70 11.54 5.62
N TRP A 406 -15.66 12.20 4.98
CA TRP A 406 -16.62 11.59 4.06
C TRP A 406 -16.25 11.74 2.59
N LEU A 407 -15.16 12.45 2.27
CA LEU A 407 -14.68 12.58 0.91
C LEU A 407 -13.55 11.58 0.66
N ILE A 408 -13.66 10.84 -0.45
CA ILE A 408 -12.57 10.00 -0.95
C ILE A 408 -12.23 10.37 -2.39
N GLY A 409 -10.93 10.41 -2.70
CA GLY A 409 -10.43 10.59 -4.05
C GLY A 409 -10.46 9.28 -4.81
N CYS A 410 -11.04 9.28 -6.00
CA CYS A 410 -11.04 8.18 -6.97
C CYS A 410 -10.25 8.60 -8.22
N HIS A 411 -10.04 7.69 -9.18
CA HIS A 411 -9.33 8.03 -10.41
C HIS A 411 -10.03 9.14 -11.23
N ASN A 412 -11.36 9.16 -11.19
CA ASN A 412 -12.23 10.00 -12.00
C ASN A 412 -12.87 11.17 -11.22
N GLY A 413 -12.49 11.43 -9.96
CA GLY A 413 -13.07 12.52 -9.18
C GLY A 413 -13.02 12.29 -7.68
N VAL A 414 -13.92 12.96 -6.96
CA VAL A 414 -14.10 12.83 -5.51
C VAL A 414 -15.51 12.32 -5.25
N VAL A 415 -15.64 11.28 -4.43
CA VAL A 415 -16.92 10.70 -4.03
C VAL A 415 -17.27 11.18 -2.62
N ASN A 416 -18.51 11.63 -2.43
CA ASN A 416 -19.08 11.85 -1.11
C ASN A 416 -19.71 10.54 -0.60
N LEU A 417 -19.15 9.98 0.47
CA LEU A 417 -19.57 8.70 1.03
C LEU A 417 -20.98 8.73 1.66
N ARG A 418 -21.55 9.92 1.90
CA ARG A 418 -22.91 10.05 2.47
C ARG A 418 -24.00 9.66 1.47
N ASP A 419 -23.81 10.03 0.21
CA ASP A 419 -24.80 9.92 -0.86
C ASP A 419 -24.29 9.14 -2.08
N GLY A 420 -22.99 8.80 -2.11
CA GLY A 420 -22.35 8.08 -3.20
C GLY A 420 -22.14 8.92 -4.46
N ILE A 421 -22.33 10.24 -4.39
CA ILE A 421 -22.26 11.12 -5.56
C ILE A 421 -20.80 11.40 -5.91
N LEU A 422 -20.45 11.11 -7.17
CA LEU A 422 -19.18 11.49 -7.78
C LEU A 422 -19.26 12.92 -8.30
N ARG A 423 -18.25 13.72 -7.99
CA ARG A 423 -18.07 15.06 -8.58
C ARG A 423 -16.62 15.31 -8.97
N GLY A 424 -16.40 16.34 -9.78
CA GLY A 424 -15.07 16.92 -9.96
C GLY A 424 -14.48 17.32 -8.61
N GLY A 425 -13.21 17.01 -8.40
CA GLY A 425 -12.49 17.47 -7.21
C GLY A 425 -12.19 18.96 -7.31
N ARG A 426 -12.10 19.62 -6.17
CA ARG A 426 -11.75 21.04 -6.07
C ARG A 426 -10.46 21.22 -5.25
N PRO A 427 -9.57 22.15 -5.61
CA PRO A 427 -8.33 22.38 -4.87
C PRO A 427 -8.55 22.56 -3.36
N GLU A 428 -9.63 23.23 -2.96
CA GLU A 428 -10.05 23.47 -1.58
C GLU A 428 -10.53 22.22 -0.83
N ASP A 429 -10.87 21.13 -1.51
CA ASP A 429 -11.18 19.86 -0.83
C ASP A 429 -9.93 19.25 -0.18
N MET A 430 -8.72 19.71 -0.56
CA MET A 430 -7.43 19.28 -0.02
C MET A 430 -7.23 17.76 -0.01
N ILE A 431 -7.86 17.06 -0.96
CA ILE A 431 -7.73 15.61 -1.11
C ILE A 431 -6.32 15.29 -1.62
N SER A 432 -5.56 14.53 -0.85
CA SER A 432 -4.21 14.09 -1.20
C SER A 432 -4.12 12.60 -1.52
N ARG A 433 -5.12 11.83 -1.09
CA ARG A 433 -5.18 10.38 -1.26
C ARG A 433 -6.07 9.95 -2.42
N SER A 434 -5.86 8.74 -2.93
CA SER A 434 -6.70 8.15 -3.96
C SER A 434 -6.85 6.64 -3.84
N THR A 435 -8.03 6.12 -4.20
CA THR A 435 -8.23 4.69 -4.47
C THR A 435 -7.50 4.25 -5.74
N SER A 436 -7.21 5.18 -6.67
CA SER A 436 -6.72 4.92 -8.04
C SER A 436 -7.69 4.11 -8.92
N ILE A 437 -8.90 3.81 -8.43
CA ILE A 437 -9.96 3.09 -9.13
C ILE A 437 -10.97 4.08 -9.71
N ILE A 438 -11.48 3.81 -10.91
CA ILE A 438 -12.63 4.54 -11.48
C ILE A 438 -13.85 4.16 -10.65
N TYR A 439 -14.48 5.15 -10.02
CA TYR A 439 -15.73 4.93 -9.32
C TYR A 439 -16.90 5.05 -10.28
N ASP A 440 -17.72 4.00 -10.32
CA ASP A 440 -18.99 3.94 -11.00
C ASP A 440 -20.01 3.35 -10.00
N PRO A 441 -21.04 4.11 -9.57
CA PRO A 441 -22.00 3.63 -8.58
C PRO A 441 -22.78 2.39 -9.04
N ASP A 442 -22.89 2.17 -10.36
CA ASP A 442 -23.61 1.07 -10.98
C ASP A 442 -22.70 -0.11 -11.34
N ALA A 443 -21.39 -0.01 -11.06
CA ALA A 443 -20.46 -1.11 -11.29
C ALA A 443 -20.85 -2.36 -10.47
N GLY A 444 -21.01 -3.48 -11.17
CA GLY A 444 -21.27 -4.78 -10.58
C GLY A 444 -19.99 -5.45 -10.07
N CYS A 445 -20.14 -6.31 -9.07
CA CYS A 445 -19.09 -7.20 -8.57
C CYS A 445 -19.67 -8.61 -8.29
N PRO A 446 -20.22 -9.29 -9.31
CA PRO A 446 -20.93 -10.56 -9.11
C PRO A 446 -20.05 -11.67 -8.54
N ARG A 447 -18.75 -11.71 -8.85
CA ARG A 447 -17.84 -12.68 -8.24
C ARG A 447 -17.58 -12.35 -6.79
N TRP A 448 -17.43 -11.08 -6.43
CA TRP A 448 -17.31 -10.61 -5.04
C TRP A 448 -18.54 -10.94 -4.21
N ASP A 449 -19.74 -10.66 -4.72
CA ASP A 449 -21.00 -10.97 -4.02
C ASP A 449 -21.12 -12.48 -3.78
N ARG A 450 -20.82 -13.29 -4.80
CA ARG A 450 -20.77 -14.75 -4.66
C ARG A 450 -19.70 -15.20 -3.67
N PHE A 451 -18.52 -14.58 -3.71
CA PHE A 451 -17.42 -14.88 -2.80
C PHE A 451 -17.81 -14.63 -1.33
N LEU A 452 -18.43 -13.49 -1.03
CA LEU A 452 -18.91 -13.18 0.32
C LEU A 452 -19.96 -14.18 0.79
N ALA A 453 -20.89 -14.57 -0.09
CA ALA A 453 -21.85 -15.62 0.23
C ALA A 453 -21.17 -16.99 0.46
N GLU A 454 -20.15 -17.34 -0.31
CA GLU A 454 -19.37 -18.58 -0.15
C GLU A 454 -18.63 -18.58 1.21
N VAL A 455 -17.84 -17.55 1.52
CA VAL A 455 -17.00 -17.53 2.75
C VAL A 455 -17.81 -17.44 4.04
N PHE A 456 -18.99 -16.83 3.99
CA PHE A 456 -19.92 -16.73 5.12
C PHE A 456 -21.03 -17.80 5.10
N ALA A 457 -20.85 -18.88 4.33
CA ALA A 457 -21.78 -20.02 4.28
C ALA A 457 -23.24 -19.62 4.00
N GLY A 458 -23.46 -18.58 3.22
CA GLY A 458 -24.78 -18.06 2.85
C GLY A 458 -25.46 -17.21 3.92
N ASP A 459 -24.79 -16.87 5.03
CA ASP A 459 -25.32 -15.97 6.07
C ASP A 459 -25.47 -14.55 5.53
N ARG A 460 -26.69 -14.21 5.10
CA ARG A 460 -27.02 -12.89 4.54
C ARG A 460 -26.90 -11.77 5.58
N GLU A 461 -27.22 -12.04 6.85
CA GLU A 461 -27.09 -11.03 7.92
C GLU A 461 -25.62 -10.64 8.08
N LEU A 462 -24.72 -11.62 8.07
CA LEU A 462 -23.28 -11.41 8.14
C LEU A 462 -22.73 -10.71 6.89
N VAL A 463 -23.15 -11.11 5.68
CA VAL A 463 -22.75 -10.46 4.41
C VAL A 463 -23.16 -8.98 4.40
N ASP A 464 -24.41 -8.68 4.73
CA ASP A 464 -24.94 -7.31 4.73
C ASP A 464 -24.30 -6.43 5.80
N TRP A 465 -23.97 -7.02 6.95
CA TRP A 465 -23.24 -6.34 8.03
C TRP A 465 -21.76 -6.16 7.68
N TYR A 466 -21.13 -7.11 7.00
CA TYR A 466 -19.73 -7.00 6.56
C TYR A 466 -19.56 -5.84 5.56
N GLY A 467 -20.51 -5.67 4.63
CA GLY A 467 -20.52 -4.50 3.74
C GLY A 467 -20.72 -3.18 4.47
N LEU A 468 -21.58 -3.16 5.51
CA LEU A 468 -21.70 -2.00 6.38
C LEU A 468 -20.39 -1.72 7.12
N LEU A 469 -19.76 -2.73 7.73
CA LEU A 469 -18.47 -2.61 8.41
C LEU A 469 -17.42 -1.99 7.50
N ILE A 470 -17.17 -2.58 6.32
CA ILE A 470 -16.15 -2.07 5.39
C ILE A 470 -16.50 -0.66 4.90
N GLY A 471 -17.77 -0.37 4.62
CA GLY A 471 -18.23 0.96 4.24
C GLY A 471 -18.00 2.00 5.35
N THR A 472 -18.32 1.68 6.60
CA THR A 472 -18.03 2.54 7.75
C THR A 472 -16.54 2.73 7.98
N SER A 473 -15.73 1.68 7.77
CA SER A 473 -14.28 1.76 7.87
C SER A 473 -13.68 2.69 6.82
N LEU A 474 -14.32 2.88 5.66
CA LEU A 474 -13.87 3.87 4.67
C LEU A 474 -14.15 5.32 5.08
N VAL A 475 -15.12 5.55 5.96
CA VAL A 475 -15.36 6.90 6.49
C VAL A 475 -14.28 7.22 7.52
N GLY A 476 -13.71 8.41 7.41
CA GLY A 476 -12.61 8.89 8.26
C GLY A 476 -12.95 9.16 9.72
N VAL A 477 -13.98 8.53 10.25
CA VAL A 477 -14.46 8.65 11.63
C VAL A 477 -14.15 7.34 12.35
N MET A 478 -13.35 7.41 13.42
CA MET A 478 -13.02 6.28 14.26
C MET A 478 -14.28 5.69 14.90
N GLN A 479 -14.55 4.41 14.64
CA GLN A 479 -15.69 3.69 15.19
C GLN A 479 -15.42 3.09 16.58
N GLU A 480 -14.19 3.25 17.10
CA GLU A 480 -13.71 2.55 18.30
C GLU A 480 -13.94 1.04 18.22
N LEU A 481 -13.69 0.43 17.05
CA LEU A 481 -13.93 -0.98 16.76
C LEU A 481 -12.66 -1.68 16.28
N LEU A 482 -12.41 -2.87 16.82
CA LEU A 482 -11.44 -3.85 16.38
C LEU A 482 -12.18 -5.03 15.75
N ALA A 483 -12.07 -5.17 14.43
CA ALA A 483 -12.61 -6.32 13.70
C ALA A 483 -11.59 -7.46 13.68
N LEU A 484 -11.88 -8.55 14.39
CA LEU A 484 -11.06 -9.75 14.42
C LEU A 484 -11.62 -10.77 13.41
N HIS A 485 -10.93 -10.98 12.30
CA HIS A 485 -11.28 -11.97 11.29
C HIS A 485 -10.67 -13.33 11.64
N HIS A 486 -11.49 -14.27 12.10
CA HIS A 486 -11.05 -15.58 12.61
C HIS A 486 -11.51 -16.74 11.72
N GLY A 487 -10.61 -17.69 11.47
CA GLY A 487 -10.87 -18.92 10.69
C GLY A 487 -9.63 -19.82 10.65
N LEU A 488 -9.81 -21.12 10.45
CA LEU A 488 -8.77 -22.15 10.62
C LEU A 488 -7.81 -22.32 9.42
N GLY A 489 -7.53 -21.24 8.69
CA GLY A 489 -6.73 -21.27 7.46
C GLY A 489 -7.53 -21.69 6.22
N ASN A 490 -7.07 -21.24 5.05
CA ASN A 490 -7.72 -21.41 3.74
C ASN A 490 -9.24 -21.08 3.71
N ASN A 491 -9.66 -20.00 4.39
CA ASN A 491 -11.07 -19.59 4.48
C ASN A 491 -11.44 -18.34 3.63
N GLY A 492 -10.50 -17.80 2.86
CA GLY A 492 -10.73 -16.60 2.03
C GLY A 492 -10.36 -15.24 2.66
N LYS A 493 -10.02 -15.16 3.96
CA LYS A 493 -9.61 -13.90 4.65
C LYS A 493 -8.58 -13.09 3.86
N SER A 494 -7.46 -13.73 3.49
CA SER A 494 -6.36 -13.07 2.76
C SER A 494 -6.76 -12.63 1.35
N VAL A 495 -7.73 -13.31 0.73
CA VAL A 495 -8.28 -12.95 -0.59
C VAL A 495 -9.16 -11.71 -0.48
N ALA A 496 -10.04 -11.66 0.53
CA ALA A 496 -10.89 -10.51 0.82
C ALA A 496 -10.07 -9.25 1.09
N ILE A 497 -9.12 -9.33 2.03
CA ILE A 497 -8.23 -8.22 2.40
C ILE A 497 -7.44 -7.72 1.18
N ARG A 498 -6.98 -8.63 0.30
CA ARG A 498 -6.25 -8.23 -0.91
C ARG A 498 -7.14 -7.48 -1.90
N ALA A 499 -8.36 -7.96 -2.13
CA ALA A 499 -9.33 -7.32 -3.02
C ALA A 499 -9.74 -5.93 -2.50
N GLU A 500 -10.03 -5.82 -1.20
CA GLU A 500 -10.34 -4.57 -0.51
C GLU A 500 -9.18 -3.57 -0.58
N ARG A 501 -7.96 -3.99 -0.24
CA ARG A 501 -6.77 -3.13 -0.36
C ARG A 501 -6.55 -2.60 -1.77
N HIS A 502 -6.80 -3.43 -2.78
CA HIS A 502 -6.70 -3.00 -4.17
C HIS A 502 -7.80 -2.00 -4.54
N ALA A 503 -9.05 -2.25 -4.12
CA ALA A 503 -10.19 -1.37 -4.39
C ALA A 503 -10.08 -0.01 -3.69
N PHE A 504 -9.45 0.05 -2.51
CA PHE A 504 -9.41 1.24 -1.66
C PHE A 504 -8.10 2.03 -1.76
N GLY A 505 -7.08 1.48 -2.43
CA GLY A 505 -5.80 2.14 -2.71
C GLY A 505 -5.16 2.74 -1.46
N GLU A 506 -4.83 4.04 -1.51
CA GLU A 506 -4.09 4.73 -0.44
C GLU A 506 -4.89 4.88 0.86
N TYR A 507 -6.20 4.59 0.87
CA TYR A 507 -7.01 4.62 2.09
C TYR A 507 -6.89 3.35 2.94
N ALA A 508 -6.38 2.25 2.37
CA ALA A 508 -6.18 0.98 3.06
C ALA A 508 -4.68 0.66 3.22
N VAL A 509 -4.23 0.58 4.46
CA VAL A 509 -2.82 0.32 4.80
C VAL A 509 -2.66 -1.03 5.50
N THR A 510 -1.45 -1.58 5.45
CA THR A 510 -1.07 -2.74 6.26
C THR A 510 -0.02 -2.31 7.27
N ILE A 511 -0.26 -2.61 8.54
CA ILE A 511 0.68 -2.37 9.63
C ILE A 511 1.19 -3.70 10.22
N PRO A 512 2.48 -3.77 10.61
CA PRO A 512 3.01 -4.90 11.34
C PRO A 512 2.27 -5.13 12.67
N ILE A 513 2.20 -6.37 13.15
CA ILE A 513 1.50 -6.72 14.39
C ILE A 513 2.20 -6.13 15.63
N GLU A 514 3.51 -5.90 15.54
CA GLU A 514 4.32 -5.28 16.57
C GLU A 514 3.94 -3.81 16.78
N THR A 515 3.28 -3.17 15.80
CA THR A 515 2.62 -1.87 15.98
C THR A 515 1.51 -1.95 17.04
N LEU A 516 0.85 -3.10 17.16
CA LEU A 516 -0.22 -3.36 18.11
C LEU A 516 0.33 -3.86 19.45
N VAL A 517 1.23 -4.85 19.43
CA VAL A 517 1.62 -5.59 20.65
C VAL A 517 2.77 -4.93 21.43
N SER A 518 3.74 -4.28 20.77
CA SER A 518 4.95 -3.83 21.46
C SER A 518 4.75 -2.54 22.27
N ALA A 519 4.97 -2.61 23.59
CA ALA A 519 5.01 -1.45 24.50
C ALA A 519 6.41 -0.82 24.63
N LYS A 520 7.46 -1.47 24.11
CA LYS A 520 8.86 -1.07 24.30
C LYS A 520 9.42 -0.45 23.02
N ARG A 521 9.05 0.80 22.75
CA ARG A 521 9.80 1.64 21.79
C ARG A 521 10.69 2.60 22.55
N SER A 522 11.95 2.70 22.12
CA SER A 522 12.87 3.71 22.65
C SER A 522 12.30 5.10 22.44
N ALA A 523 12.28 5.91 23.51
CA ALA A 523 11.79 7.29 23.43
C ALA A 523 12.54 8.06 22.33
N GLY A 524 11.78 8.64 21.39
CA GLY A 524 12.33 9.42 20.27
C GLY A 524 12.69 8.64 19.00
N ALA A 525 12.53 7.32 18.98
CA ALA A 525 12.72 6.50 17.78
C ALA A 525 11.72 6.87 16.66
N ALA A 526 12.12 6.63 15.41
CA ALA A 526 11.21 6.76 14.26
C ALA A 526 10.11 5.69 14.32
N THR A 527 8.89 6.06 13.93
CA THR A 527 7.71 5.19 13.93
C THR A 527 6.99 5.25 12.58
N PRO A 528 7.63 4.81 11.49
CA PRO A 528 7.07 4.88 10.14
C PRO A 528 5.76 4.10 9.99
N ASP A 529 5.60 3.02 10.76
CA ASP A 529 4.39 2.21 10.86
C ASP A 529 3.20 2.99 11.44
N LEU A 530 3.40 3.78 12.51
CA LEU A 530 2.36 4.68 13.02
C LEU A 530 2.08 5.82 12.05
N MET A 531 3.12 6.35 11.38
CA MET A 531 2.95 7.39 10.36
C MET A 531 2.07 6.92 9.18
N ALA A 532 2.11 5.63 8.84
CA ALA A 532 1.26 5.07 7.78
C ALA A 532 -0.24 5.16 8.09
N LEU A 533 -0.62 5.15 9.38
CA LEU A 533 -2.01 5.24 9.82
C LEU A 533 -2.61 6.64 9.69
N ARG A 534 -1.77 7.66 9.48
CA ARG A 534 -2.23 9.04 9.37
C ARG A 534 -3.05 9.25 8.10
N GLY A 535 -4.36 9.48 8.25
CA GLY A 535 -5.28 9.66 7.13
C GLY A 535 -5.62 8.35 6.40
N ALA A 536 -5.15 7.21 6.91
CA ALA A 536 -5.69 5.90 6.49
C ALA A 536 -7.12 5.75 7.04
N ARG A 537 -7.94 4.97 6.34
CA ARG A 537 -9.32 4.65 6.72
C ARG A 537 -9.44 3.20 7.18
N ILE A 538 -8.66 2.32 6.57
CA ILE A 538 -8.60 0.91 6.95
C ILE A 538 -7.16 0.54 7.28
N ALA A 539 -6.96 -0.08 8.44
CA ALA A 539 -5.67 -0.62 8.85
C ALA A 539 -5.77 -2.14 8.98
N PHE A 540 -5.16 -2.86 8.05
CA PHE A 540 -5.03 -4.31 8.11
C PHE A 540 -3.79 -4.72 8.89
N THR A 541 -3.90 -5.79 9.65
CA THR A 541 -2.77 -6.39 10.35
C THR A 541 -2.94 -7.91 10.43
N SER A 542 -1.82 -8.62 10.52
CA SER A 542 -1.74 -10.08 10.52
C SER A 542 -1.47 -10.66 11.90
N GLU A 543 -1.59 -11.97 12.01
CA GLU A 543 -1.58 -12.78 13.24
C GLU A 543 -0.48 -12.39 14.25
N PRO A 544 -0.84 -12.15 15.53
CA PRO A 544 0.12 -12.04 16.62
C PRO A 544 0.79 -13.39 16.89
N ASP A 545 2.02 -13.39 17.41
CA ASP A 545 2.66 -14.64 17.85
C ASP A 545 1.80 -15.29 18.94
N GLN A 546 1.79 -16.62 19.06
CA GLN A 546 0.95 -17.31 20.06
C GLN A 546 1.19 -16.85 21.50
N THR A 547 2.34 -16.23 21.78
CA THR A 547 2.71 -15.67 23.09
C THR A 547 2.30 -14.21 23.29
N ASP A 548 1.80 -13.54 22.26
CA ASP A 548 1.43 -12.13 22.30
C ASP A 548 0.00 -11.96 22.83
N LYS A 549 -0.14 -11.19 23.91
CA LYS A 549 -1.44 -10.85 24.48
C LYS A 549 -2.03 -9.60 23.83
N LEU A 550 -3.30 -9.65 23.44
CA LEU A 550 -4.08 -8.46 23.13
C LEU A 550 -4.44 -7.74 24.43
N GLY A 551 -3.60 -6.78 24.80
CA GLY A 551 -3.86 -5.99 25.98
C GLY A 551 -4.83 -4.84 25.76
N GLY A 552 -5.52 -4.38 26.81
CA GLY A 552 -6.35 -3.16 26.77
C GLY A 552 -5.58 -1.92 26.28
N GLY A 553 -4.24 -1.93 26.39
CA GLY A 553 -3.35 -0.92 25.84
C GLY A 553 -3.26 -0.88 24.31
N VAL A 554 -3.60 -1.96 23.59
CA VAL A 554 -3.70 -1.99 22.12
C VAL A 554 -4.94 -1.24 21.67
N LEU A 555 -6.08 -1.55 22.29
CA LEU A 555 -7.37 -0.91 22.06
C LEU A 555 -7.28 0.61 22.30
N LYS A 556 -6.67 1.02 23.43
CA LYS A 556 -6.42 2.44 23.74
C LYS A 556 -5.50 3.14 22.74
N ARG A 557 -4.61 2.43 22.06
CA ARG A 557 -3.65 3.03 21.12
C ARG A 557 -4.19 3.16 19.70
N LEU A 558 -5.01 2.21 19.26
CA LEU A 558 -5.33 2.04 17.83
C LEU A 558 -6.83 1.89 17.53
N ALA A 559 -7.64 1.51 18.51
CA ALA A 559 -9.10 1.50 18.42
C ALA A 559 -9.72 2.49 19.43
N SER A 560 -9.01 3.61 19.67
CA SER A 560 -9.42 4.73 20.49
C SER A 560 -9.47 6.00 19.65
N ILE A 561 -10.26 6.97 20.08
CA ILE A 561 -10.29 8.33 19.53
C ILE A 561 -9.11 9.19 20.00
N ASP A 562 -8.27 8.68 20.90
CA ASP A 562 -7.12 9.40 21.42
C ASP A 562 -6.09 9.74 20.33
N ARG A 563 -5.51 10.94 20.42
CA ARG A 563 -4.53 11.42 19.44
C ARG A 563 -3.31 10.51 19.37
N MET A 564 -2.94 10.14 18.16
CA MET A 564 -1.76 9.36 17.86
C MET A 564 -0.55 10.26 17.69
N THR A 565 0.62 9.80 18.12
CA THR A 565 1.89 10.52 17.95
C THR A 565 2.93 9.61 17.32
N GLY A 566 3.68 10.14 16.34
CA GLY A 566 4.70 9.39 15.63
C GLY A 566 5.66 10.28 14.87
N ARG A 567 6.73 9.69 14.33
CA ARG A 567 7.85 10.41 13.73
C ARG A 567 8.36 9.65 12.51
N SER A 568 8.35 10.30 11.34
CA SER A 568 8.98 9.76 10.14
C SER A 568 10.51 9.72 10.29
N LEU A 569 11.17 8.89 9.48
CA LEU A 569 12.63 8.88 9.40
C LEU A 569 13.13 10.29 8.99
N TYR A 570 14.05 10.86 9.77
CA TYR A 570 14.55 12.24 9.64
C TYR A 570 13.49 13.35 9.76
N GLY A 571 12.25 13.03 10.14
CA GLY A 571 11.17 14.00 10.33
C GLY A 571 11.06 14.51 11.77
N MET A 572 10.22 15.53 11.96
CA MET A 572 9.76 15.96 13.27
C MET A 572 8.64 15.05 13.78
N THR A 573 8.45 15.01 15.10
CA THR A 573 7.31 14.34 15.72
C THR A 573 6.02 15.04 15.33
N GLN A 574 5.00 14.27 15.00
CA GLN A 574 3.69 14.74 14.58
C GLN A 574 2.60 14.04 15.39
N THR A 575 1.50 14.76 15.61
CA THR A 575 0.35 14.28 16.38
C THR A 575 -0.93 14.52 15.60
N TRP A 576 -1.78 13.50 15.44
CA TRP A 576 -2.99 13.55 14.62
C TRP A 576 -4.12 12.73 15.26
N ASP A 577 -5.36 13.03 14.87
CA ASP A 577 -6.52 12.24 15.27
C ASP A 577 -6.61 10.96 14.42
N PRO A 578 -6.88 9.79 15.02
CA PRO A 578 -7.00 8.55 14.28
C PRO A 578 -8.28 8.54 13.43
N SER A 579 -8.14 8.08 12.19
CA SER A 579 -9.23 8.03 11.20
C SER A 579 -9.52 6.65 10.66
N HIS A 580 -8.85 5.62 11.20
CA HIS A 580 -8.89 4.27 10.67
C HIS A 580 -9.70 3.32 11.55
N THR A 581 -10.27 2.28 10.95
CA THR A 581 -10.75 1.09 11.66
C THR A 581 -9.72 -0.03 11.50
N VAL A 582 -9.46 -0.79 12.58
CA VAL A 582 -8.46 -1.86 12.59
C VAL A 582 -9.12 -3.20 12.25
N HIS A 583 -8.55 -3.89 11.28
CA HIS A 583 -8.93 -5.22 10.83
C HIS A 583 -7.77 -6.19 11.04
N LEU A 584 -7.92 -7.11 11.98
CA LEU A 584 -6.91 -8.11 12.33
C LEU A 584 -7.33 -9.48 11.83
N SER A 585 -6.51 -10.07 10.96
CA SER A 585 -6.72 -11.45 10.50
C SER A 585 -5.88 -12.40 11.33
N THR A 586 -6.52 -13.41 11.93
CA THR A 586 -5.85 -14.42 12.76
C THR A 586 -6.43 -15.81 12.56
N ASN A 587 -5.62 -16.86 12.77
CA ASN A 587 -6.09 -18.24 12.83
C ASN A 587 -6.24 -18.72 14.27
N HIS A 588 -5.48 -18.15 15.19
CA HIS A 588 -5.59 -18.38 16.63
C HIS A 588 -6.12 -17.12 17.32
N LEU A 589 -7.08 -17.29 18.24
CA LEU A 589 -7.56 -16.18 19.03
C LEU A 589 -6.45 -15.78 20.02
N PRO A 590 -6.04 -14.50 20.06
CA PRO A 590 -5.03 -14.04 20.99
C PRO A 590 -5.59 -14.03 22.43
N GLU A 591 -4.72 -14.20 23.42
CA GLU A 591 -5.14 -14.03 24.82
C GLU A 591 -5.47 -12.57 25.13
N VAL A 592 -6.45 -12.33 26.01
CA VAL A 592 -6.89 -10.98 26.39
C VAL A 592 -6.52 -10.69 27.85
N ASP A 593 -5.85 -9.55 28.11
CA ASP A 593 -5.49 -9.14 29.47
C ASP A 593 -6.55 -8.26 30.19
N ASP A 594 -7.53 -7.74 29.43
CA ASP A 594 -8.58 -6.80 29.86
C ASP A 594 -9.96 -7.40 29.58
N ALA A 595 -10.55 -8.05 30.58
CA ALA A 595 -11.86 -8.71 30.47
C ALA A 595 -13.07 -7.76 30.65
N THR A 596 -12.86 -6.44 30.66
CA THR A 596 -13.93 -5.48 30.96
C THR A 596 -14.98 -5.38 29.83
N ASP A 597 -16.22 -5.02 30.19
CA ASP A 597 -17.27 -4.71 29.21
C ASP A 597 -16.85 -3.62 28.22
N GLY A 598 -16.02 -2.68 28.67
CA GLY A 598 -15.51 -1.59 27.84
C GLY A 598 -14.53 -2.05 26.75
N PHE A 599 -13.80 -3.13 26.98
CA PHE A 599 -12.99 -3.78 25.95
C PHE A 599 -13.89 -4.53 24.96
N TRP A 600 -14.73 -5.42 25.47
CA TRP A 600 -15.54 -6.33 24.64
C TRP A 600 -16.58 -5.63 23.75
N ARG A 601 -17.11 -4.46 24.16
CA ARG A 601 -18.00 -3.67 23.28
C ARG A 601 -17.31 -3.16 21.99
N ARG A 602 -15.97 -3.13 21.98
CA ARG A 602 -15.14 -2.65 20.86
C ARG A 602 -14.51 -3.79 20.06
N VAL A 603 -14.83 -5.04 20.37
CA VAL A 603 -14.29 -6.21 19.67
C VAL A 603 -15.41 -6.89 18.89
N ALA A 604 -15.25 -7.00 17.57
CA ALA A 604 -16.13 -7.78 16.71
C ALA A 604 -15.38 -8.99 16.17
N LEU A 605 -15.69 -10.19 16.69
CA LEU A 605 -15.14 -11.43 16.15
C LEU A 605 -15.93 -11.88 14.93
N VAL A 606 -15.38 -11.63 13.74
CA VAL A 606 -15.97 -11.96 12.43
C VAL A 606 -15.57 -13.40 12.05
N PRO A 607 -16.52 -14.36 12.04
CA PRO A 607 -16.21 -15.74 11.70
C PRO A 607 -16.09 -15.95 10.19
N TRP A 608 -15.07 -16.70 9.77
CA TRP A 608 -14.88 -17.21 8.42
C TRP A 608 -15.01 -18.73 8.43
N PRO A 609 -16.26 -19.26 8.47
CA PRO A 609 -16.51 -20.67 8.81
C PRO A 609 -16.17 -21.67 7.71
N VAL A 610 -16.08 -21.23 6.44
CA VAL A 610 -15.87 -22.14 5.31
C VAL A 610 -14.39 -22.37 5.08
N HIS A 611 -13.97 -23.64 5.04
CA HIS A 611 -12.63 -24.05 4.63
C HIS A 611 -12.67 -24.52 3.18
N PHE A 612 -11.82 -23.95 2.33
CA PHE A 612 -11.70 -24.34 0.93
C PHE A 612 -10.61 -25.41 0.81
N ARG A 613 -10.89 -26.47 0.06
CA ARG A 613 -9.90 -27.52 -0.25
C ARG A 613 -9.10 -27.14 -1.49
N LYS A 614 -7.84 -27.56 -1.57
CA LYS A 614 -7.05 -27.28 -2.78
C LYS A 614 -7.59 -28.06 -3.97
N VAL A 615 -7.35 -27.55 -5.16
CA VAL A 615 -7.75 -28.20 -6.40
C VAL A 615 -7.15 -29.61 -6.47
N GLY A 616 -8.02 -30.62 -6.61
CA GLY A 616 -7.63 -32.02 -6.69
C GLY A 616 -7.40 -32.73 -5.34
N GLU A 617 -7.48 -32.03 -4.20
CA GLU A 617 -7.47 -32.68 -2.88
C GLU A 617 -8.84 -33.32 -2.58
N MET A 618 -8.81 -34.57 -2.08
CA MET A 618 -9.99 -35.25 -1.55
C MET A 618 -10.28 -34.73 -0.14
N GLY A 619 -11.52 -34.33 0.11
CA GLY A 619 -11.96 -33.85 1.43
C GLY A 619 -13.30 -33.15 1.38
N ASP A 620 -13.81 -32.78 2.56
CA ASP A 620 -15.02 -31.99 2.71
C ASP A 620 -14.74 -30.51 2.40
N GLY A 621 -15.73 -29.82 1.81
CA GLY A 621 -15.67 -28.39 1.51
C GLY A 621 -15.55 -28.06 0.01
N PRO A 622 -15.84 -26.79 -0.36
CA PRO A 622 -15.74 -26.33 -1.74
C PRO A 622 -14.28 -26.27 -2.21
N GLU A 623 -14.05 -26.52 -3.50
CA GLU A 623 -12.72 -26.32 -4.10
C GLU A 623 -12.37 -24.84 -4.13
N GLU A 624 -11.11 -24.53 -3.86
CA GLU A 624 -10.58 -23.20 -4.09
C GLU A 624 -10.56 -22.87 -5.59
N ASP A 625 -10.72 -21.59 -5.91
CA ASP A 625 -10.61 -21.05 -7.25
C ASP A 625 -9.26 -20.31 -7.39
N PRO A 626 -8.26 -20.89 -8.09
CA PRO A 626 -6.95 -20.26 -8.24
C PRO A 626 -6.99 -18.92 -8.98
N SER A 627 -8.03 -18.69 -9.80
CA SER A 627 -8.22 -17.46 -10.57
C SER A 627 -8.93 -16.36 -9.79
N LEU A 628 -9.42 -16.67 -8.58
CA LEU A 628 -10.27 -15.80 -7.78
C LEU A 628 -9.64 -14.43 -7.53
N SER A 629 -8.36 -14.39 -7.12
CA SER A 629 -7.68 -13.13 -6.82
C SER A 629 -7.59 -12.20 -8.04
N ALA A 630 -7.32 -12.75 -9.22
CA ALA A 630 -7.26 -11.97 -10.45
C ALA A 630 -8.65 -11.45 -10.85
N THR A 631 -9.68 -12.30 -10.73
CA THR A 631 -11.08 -11.94 -11.02
C THR A 631 -11.56 -10.81 -10.10
N LEU A 632 -11.33 -10.91 -8.79
CA LEU A 632 -11.74 -9.87 -7.84
C LEU A 632 -10.97 -8.56 -8.03
N THR A 633 -9.71 -8.62 -8.46
CA THR A 633 -8.95 -7.42 -8.84
C THR A 633 -9.61 -6.70 -10.02
N GLY A 634 -10.16 -7.46 -11.00
CA GLY A 634 -10.93 -6.89 -12.11
C GLY A 634 -12.28 -6.28 -11.70
N GLU A 635 -12.88 -6.75 -10.61
CA GLU A 635 -14.13 -6.21 -10.05
C GLU A 635 -13.93 -5.02 -9.09
N ALA A 636 -12.72 -4.48 -8.97
CA ALA A 636 -12.41 -3.39 -8.04
C ALA A 636 -13.35 -2.17 -8.10
N PRO A 637 -13.82 -1.70 -9.28
CA PRO A 637 -14.86 -0.65 -9.35
C PRO A 637 -16.16 -1.04 -8.63
N GLY A 638 -16.62 -2.28 -8.80
CA GLY A 638 -17.82 -2.79 -8.16
C GLY A 638 -17.64 -3.03 -6.65
N ILE A 639 -16.47 -3.50 -6.22
CA ILE A 639 -16.12 -3.63 -4.80
C ILE A 639 -16.08 -2.25 -4.13
N LEU A 640 -15.54 -1.23 -4.81
CA LEU A 640 -15.58 0.14 -4.32
C LEU A 640 -17.02 0.65 -4.22
N ALA A 641 -17.85 0.45 -5.25
CA ALA A 641 -19.26 0.82 -5.22
C ALA A 641 -20.03 0.11 -4.08
N TRP A 642 -19.76 -1.18 -3.86
CA TRP A 642 -20.29 -1.96 -2.74
C TRP A 642 -19.92 -1.35 -1.38
N ALA A 643 -18.66 -0.98 -1.17
CA ALA A 643 -18.23 -0.35 0.07
C ALA A 643 -18.84 1.05 0.26
N VAL A 644 -18.98 1.84 -0.81
CA VAL A 644 -19.67 3.14 -0.77
C VAL A 644 -21.14 2.98 -0.39
N ARG A 645 -21.84 1.96 -0.91
CA ARG A 645 -23.22 1.63 -0.47
C ARG A 645 -23.28 1.30 1.02
N GLY A 646 -22.27 0.63 1.55
CA GLY A 646 -22.11 0.42 3.00
C GLY A 646 -22.01 1.73 3.78
N ALA A 647 -21.17 2.66 3.32
CA ALA A 647 -20.99 3.98 3.94
C ALA A 647 -22.26 4.84 3.88
N MET A 648 -22.98 4.82 2.74
CA MET A 648 -24.28 5.47 2.58
C MET A 648 -25.32 4.89 3.54
N GLY A 649 -25.32 3.57 3.71
CA GLY A 649 -26.18 2.89 4.68
C GLY A 649 -25.96 3.40 6.11
N TRP A 650 -24.70 3.60 6.50
CA TRP A 650 -24.36 4.19 7.79
C TRP A 650 -24.78 5.66 7.91
N ALA A 651 -24.53 6.47 6.86
CA ALA A 651 -25.00 7.86 6.81
C ALA A 651 -26.52 7.97 6.95
N ALA A 652 -27.26 6.98 6.43
CA ALA A 652 -28.71 6.87 6.54
C ALA A 652 -29.20 6.31 7.89
N GLY A 653 -28.30 6.01 8.83
CA GLY A 653 -28.62 5.60 10.20
C GLY A 653 -28.57 4.09 10.47
N ARG A 654 -28.08 3.26 9.54
CA ARG A 654 -27.73 1.86 9.88
C ARG A 654 -26.62 1.86 10.93
N SER A 655 -26.64 0.89 11.83
CA SER A 655 -25.68 0.77 12.93
C SER A 655 -24.91 -0.53 12.84
N LEU A 656 -23.63 -0.51 13.28
CA LEU A 656 -22.82 -1.72 13.46
C LEU A 656 -23.29 -2.54 14.68
N HIS A 657 -23.99 -1.89 15.62
CA HIS A 657 -24.56 -2.50 16.81
C HIS A 657 -26.10 -2.55 16.75
N PRO A 658 -26.74 -3.60 17.29
CA PRO A 658 -26.11 -4.82 17.79
C PRO A 658 -25.39 -5.59 16.67
N PHE A 659 -24.34 -6.34 17.02
CA PHE A 659 -23.66 -7.19 16.05
C PHE A 659 -24.60 -8.28 15.52
N PRO A 660 -24.42 -8.74 14.27
CA PRO A 660 -25.20 -9.84 13.71
C PRO A 660 -24.99 -11.10 14.54
N THR A 661 -25.92 -12.05 14.47
CA THR A 661 -25.96 -13.19 15.38
C THR A 661 -24.65 -13.97 15.38
N ALA A 662 -24.08 -14.22 14.20
CA ALA A 662 -22.80 -14.91 14.04
C ALA A 662 -21.64 -14.21 14.78
N VAL A 663 -21.52 -12.89 14.64
CA VAL A 663 -20.45 -12.10 15.30
C VAL A 663 -20.68 -12.01 16.81
N ARG A 664 -21.92 -11.74 17.23
CA ARG A 664 -22.28 -11.62 18.65
C ARG A 664 -22.01 -12.92 19.41
N VAL A 665 -22.44 -14.06 18.87
CA VAL A 665 -22.24 -15.38 19.51
C VAL A 665 -20.76 -15.69 19.62
N ARG A 666 -20.00 -15.53 18.51
CA ARG A 666 -18.56 -15.82 18.50
C ARG A 666 -17.77 -14.92 19.44
N THR A 667 -18.10 -13.63 19.47
CA THR A 667 -17.46 -12.67 20.37
C THR A 667 -17.73 -13.03 21.83
N GLU A 668 -18.96 -13.44 22.16
CA GLU A 668 -19.33 -13.85 23.52
C GLU A 668 -18.69 -15.19 23.92
N GLU A 669 -18.55 -16.15 23.00
CA GLU A 669 -17.80 -17.39 23.24
C GLU A 669 -16.33 -17.11 23.55
N TYR A 670 -15.70 -16.25 22.75
CA TYR A 670 -14.33 -15.82 22.97
C TYR A 670 -14.19 -15.09 24.31
N ARG A 671 -15.11 -14.17 24.62
CA ARG A 671 -15.15 -13.49 25.92
C ARG A 671 -15.22 -14.46 27.09
N LYS A 672 -16.07 -15.48 27.01
CA LYS A 672 -16.20 -16.50 28.05
C LYS A 672 -14.95 -17.36 28.19
N ALA A 673 -14.32 -17.72 27.08
CA ALA A 673 -13.07 -18.47 27.08
C ALA A 673 -11.94 -17.71 27.78
N GLU A 674 -11.91 -16.37 27.64
CA GLU A 674 -10.93 -15.51 28.31
C GLU A 674 -11.34 -15.15 29.77
N ASP A 675 -12.58 -15.39 30.20
CA ASP A 675 -13.06 -15.11 31.56
C ASP A 675 -12.67 -16.23 32.55
N GLN A 676 -11.37 -16.31 32.86
CA GLN A 676 -10.82 -17.31 33.79
C GLN A 676 -11.47 -17.28 35.18
N ILE A 677 -11.90 -16.11 35.68
CA ILE A 677 -12.64 -16.04 36.95
C ILE A 677 -14.07 -16.54 36.76
N GLY A 678 -14.73 -16.17 35.67
CA GLY A 678 -16.09 -16.63 35.36
C GLY A 678 -16.17 -18.15 35.34
N GLY A 679 -15.19 -18.83 34.72
CA GLY A 679 -15.08 -20.29 34.73
C GLY A 679 -14.99 -20.87 36.14
N PHE A 680 -14.05 -20.36 36.94
CA PHE A 680 -13.92 -20.74 38.35
C PHE A 680 -15.23 -20.51 39.14
N ILE A 681 -15.88 -19.35 38.99
CA ILE A 681 -17.12 -19.02 39.68
C ILE A 681 -18.24 -19.98 39.29
N ALA A 682 -18.44 -20.21 37.99
CA ALA A 682 -19.51 -21.08 37.48
C ALA A 682 -19.39 -22.51 38.01
N GLU A 683 -18.16 -23.01 38.12
CA GLU A 683 -17.87 -24.38 38.53
C GLU A 683 -17.77 -24.57 40.04
N HIS A 684 -17.23 -23.59 40.77
CA HIS A 684 -16.81 -23.75 42.17
C HIS A 684 -17.52 -22.81 43.15
N VAL A 685 -18.43 -21.94 42.70
CA VAL A 685 -19.12 -20.98 43.57
C VAL A 685 -20.64 -21.06 43.40
N ASP A 686 -21.36 -21.20 44.52
CA ASP A 686 -22.81 -21.07 44.56
C ASP A 686 -23.20 -19.70 45.10
N TYR A 687 -24.15 -19.04 44.42
CA TYR A 687 -24.74 -17.79 44.89
C TYR A 687 -25.83 -18.07 45.92
N VAL A 688 -25.58 -17.70 47.18
CA VAL A 688 -26.49 -17.93 48.31
C VAL A 688 -26.55 -16.67 49.14
N GLN A 689 -27.72 -16.03 49.20
CA GLN A 689 -27.93 -14.68 49.75
C GLN A 689 -27.36 -14.49 51.17
N ASP A 690 -27.49 -15.49 52.04
CA ASP A 690 -27.05 -15.45 53.44
C ASP A 690 -25.68 -16.10 53.68
N ALA A 691 -25.05 -16.66 52.65
CA ALA A 691 -23.75 -17.28 52.79
C ALA A 691 -22.61 -16.25 52.80
N THR A 692 -21.55 -16.60 53.52
CA THR A 692 -20.30 -15.86 53.52
C THR A 692 -19.14 -16.79 53.18
N VAL A 693 -18.14 -16.24 52.51
CA VAL A 693 -16.91 -16.97 52.21
C VAL A 693 -15.70 -16.08 52.39
N LEU A 694 -14.64 -16.64 52.99
CA LEU A 694 -13.38 -15.94 53.16
C LEU A 694 -12.73 -15.69 51.81
N SER A 695 -12.27 -14.46 51.57
CA SER A 695 -11.53 -14.11 50.35
C SER A 695 -10.27 -14.96 50.17
N SER A 696 -9.61 -15.36 51.26
CA SER A 696 -8.45 -16.25 51.24
C SER A 696 -8.81 -17.67 50.85
N ALA A 697 -9.98 -18.17 51.26
CA ALA A 697 -10.47 -19.50 50.90
C ALA A 697 -10.88 -19.58 49.43
N LEU A 698 -11.61 -18.56 48.93
CA LEU A 698 -11.90 -18.41 47.49
C LEU A 698 -10.61 -18.37 46.66
N PHE A 699 -9.62 -17.58 47.09
CA PHE A 699 -8.37 -17.49 46.37
C PHE A 699 -7.57 -18.81 46.38
N ALA A 700 -7.59 -19.54 47.50
CA ALA A 700 -6.97 -20.86 47.57
C ALA A 700 -7.64 -21.87 46.62
N ALA A 701 -8.98 -21.89 46.60
CA ALA A 701 -9.75 -22.73 45.67
C ALA A 701 -9.50 -22.36 44.21
N TYR A 702 -9.43 -21.06 43.89
CA TYR A 702 -9.09 -20.58 42.55
C TYR A 702 -7.69 -21.05 42.12
N ARG A 703 -6.69 -20.99 43.00
CA ARG A 703 -5.34 -21.48 42.67
C ARG A 703 -5.33 -22.99 42.40
N ALA A 704 -6.03 -23.76 43.23
CA ALA A 704 -6.15 -25.20 43.05
C ALA A 704 -6.85 -25.55 41.73
N TRP A 705 -7.94 -24.83 41.40
CA TRP A 705 -8.60 -24.95 40.10
C TRP A 705 -7.66 -24.62 38.94
N CYS A 706 -6.89 -23.52 39.04
CA CYS A 706 -5.87 -23.19 38.03
C CYS A 706 -4.81 -24.28 37.85
N ASP A 707 -4.45 -24.99 38.91
CA ASP A 707 -3.50 -26.11 38.84
C ASP A 707 -4.10 -27.31 38.10
N VAL A 708 -5.38 -27.61 38.34
CA VAL A 708 -6.12 -28.69 37.67
C VAL A 708 -6.31 -28.39 36.19
N GLU A 709 -6.69 -27.16 35.85
CA GLU A 709 -6.86 -26.69 34.46
C GLU A 709 -5.52 -26.52 33.70
N GLY A 710 -4.38 -26.71 34.38
CA GLY A 710 -3.06 -26.58 33.77
C GLY A 710 -2.68 -25.15 33.41
N LEU A 711 -3.33 -24.14 34.00
CA LEU A 711 -3.05 -22.72 33.75
C LEU A 711 -1.62 -22.37 34.18
N HIS A 712 -0.85 -21.80 33.27
CA HIS A 712 0.53 -21.43 33.53
C HIS A 712 0.63 -20.28 34.57
N ARG A 713 1.69 -20.27 35.37
CA ARG A 713 1.80 -19.44 36.58
C ARG A 713 1.69 -17.93 36.31
N LEU A 714 2.10 -17.48 35.13
CA LEU A 714 2.06 -16.06 34.74
C LEU A 714 0.64 -15.58 34.41
N ASP A 715 -0.26 -16.52 34.10
CA ASP A 715 -1.61 -16.23 33.60
C ASP A 715 -2.64 -16.24 34.73
N ARG A 716 -2.24 -16.68 35.93
CA ARG A 716 -3.07 -16.73 37.12
C ARG A 716 -3.17 -15.35 37.77
N LEU A 717 -4.36 -15.02 38.25
CA LEU A 717 -4.54 -13.80 39.03
C LEU A 717 -3.85 -13.90 40.38
N GLY A 718 -3.14 -12.83 40.75
CA GLY A 718 -2.48 -12.73 42.06
C GLY A 718 -3.47 -12.44 43.20
N PRO A 719 -3.04 -12.61 44.46
CA PRO A 719 -3.88 -12.46 45.66
C PRO A 719 -4.48 -11.05 45.86
N LYS A 720 -3.97 -10.05 45.14
CA LYS A 720 -4.50 -8.68 45.14
C LYS A 720 -5.54 -8.43 44.03
N LYS A 721 -5.33 -9.00 42.84
CA LYS A 721 -6.21 -8.80 41.67
C LYS A 721 -7.47 -9.67 41.76
N PHE A 722 -7.32 -10.93 42.18
CA PHE A 722 -8.45 -11.86 42.28
C PHE A 722 -9.61 -11.33 43.14
N PRO A 723 -9.41 -10.80 44.37
CA PRO A 723 -10.52 -10.27 45.16
C PRO A 723 -11.17 -9.01 44.57
N ALA A 724 -10.44 -8.23 43.76
CA ALA A 724 -10.99 -7.05 43.10
C ALA A 724 -11.91 -7.44 41.94
N GLU A 725 -11.45 -8.36 41.10
CA GLU A 725 -12.22 -8.93 39.99
C GLU A 725 -13.47 -9.70 40.46
N PHE A 726 -13.36 -10.41 41.59
CA PHE A 726 -14.50 -11.08 42.22
C PHE A 726 -15.52 -10.07 42.77
N LEU A 727 -15.07 -8.92 43.31
CA LEU A 727 -15.94 -7.85 43.78
C LEU A 727 -16.71 -7.18 42.62
N GLU A 728 -16.02 -6.92 41.49
CA GLU A 728 -16.61 -6.29 40.30
C GLU A 728 -17.75 -7.11 39.67
N ARG A 729 -17.77 -8.43 39.90
CA ARG A 729 -18.85 -9.33 39.45
C ARG A 729 -20.07 -9.35 40.39
N GLY A 730 -20.26 -8.31 41.20
CA GLY A 730 -21.49 -8.06 41.96
C GLY A 730 -21.52 -8.58 43.40
N HIS A 731 -20.39 -9.03 43.94
CA HIS A 731 -20.31 -9.56 45.31
C HIS A 731 -20.06 -8.44 46.35
N VAL A 732 -20.58 -8.58 47.57
CA VAL A 732 -20.38 -7.55 48.62
C VAL A 732 -19.19 -7.92 49.50
N ARG A 733 -18.13 -7.09 49.46
CA ARG A 733 -16.96 -7.22 50.32
C ARG A 733 -17.18 -6.55 51.68
N ARG A 734 -16.88 -7.25 52.78
CA ARG A 734 -16.77 -6.66 54.13
C ARG A 734 -15.47 -7.06 54.80
N THR A 735 -14.99 -6.20 55.70
CA THR A 735 -13.94 -6.53 56.65
C THR A 735 -14.61 -7.01 57.93
N GLU A 736 -14.21 -8.17 58.44
CA GLU A 736 -14.70 -8.69 59.70
C GLU A 736 -13.98 -7.98 60.87
N ASP A 737 -14.76 -7.37 61.77
CA ASP A 737 -14.23 -6.61 62.90
C ASP A 737 -13.43 -7.52 63.86
N GLY A 738 -12.27 -7.05 64.28
CA GLY A 738 -11.40 -7.74 65.25
C GLY A 738 -10.31 -8.65 64.68
N LYS A 739 -10.38 -9.10 63.42
CA LYS A 739 -9.38 -10.04 62.84
C LYS A 739 -8.73 -9.62 61.50
N LYS A 740 -9.03 -8.44 60.95
CA LYS A 740 -8.54 -7.96 59.63
C LYS A 740 -8.77 -8.97 58.48
N ARG A 741 -9.83 -9.79 58.53
CA ARG A 741 -10.17 -10.78 57.48
C ARG A 741 -11.17 -10.18 56.50
N VAL A 742 -11.00 -10.49 55.22
CA VAL A 742 -11.89 -10.05 54.14
C VAL A 742 -12.86 -11.17 53.79
N ILE A 743 -14.17 -10.89 53.84
CA ILE A 743 -15.24 -11.83 53.49
C ILE A 743 -16.08 -11.28 52.33
N PHE A 744 -16.61 -12.19 51.51
CA PHE A 744 -17.64 -11.90 50.52
C PHE A 744 -18.98 -12.45 51.01
N ARG A 745 -20.04 -11.64 50.90
CA ARG A 745 -21.43 -12.07 51.15
C ARG A 745 -22.13 -12.45 49.86
N GLY A 746 -23.08 -13.38 49.94
CA GLY A 746 -23.89 -13.83 48.80
C GLY A 746 -23.28 -15.00 48.03
N ALA A 747 -22.21 -15.63 48.55
CA ALA A 747 -21.48 -16.69 47.87
C ALA A 747 -20.91 -17.72 48.84
N ARG A 748 -20.84 -18.98 48.42
CA ARG A 748 -20.08 -20.07 49.09
C ARG A 748 -19.34 -20.92 48.06
N LEU A 749 -18.28 -21.60 48.48
CA LEU A 749 -17.64 -22.62 47.64
C LEU A 749 -18.57 -23.82 47.48
N ARG A 750 -18.68 -24.33 46.24
CA ARG A 750 -19.41 -25.57 45.93
C ARG A 750 -18.64 -26.75 46.51
N LEU A 751 -19.36 -27.63 47.20
CA LEU A 751 -18.81 -28.84 47.82
C LEU A 751 -18.99 -30.00 46.84
N SER A 752 -17.93 -30.78 46.57
CA SER A 752 -18.07 -32.03 45.81
C SER A 752 -18.26 -33.20 46.78
N THR A 753 -19.19 -34.11 46.48
CA THR A 753 -19.35 -35.36 47.22
C THR A 753 -18.27 -36.36 46.81
N ASN A 754 -17.45 -36.80 47.76
CA ASN A 754 -16.49 -37.87 47.54
C ASN A 754 -17.24 -39.21 47.39
N PRO A 755 -17.09 -39.98 46.28
CA PRO A 755 -17.86 -41.22 46.06
C PRO A 755 -17.66 -42.31 47.12
N GLY A 756 -16.63 -42.19 47.97
CA GLY A 756 -16.29 -43.18 48.99
C GLY A 756 -16.78 -42.91 50.42
N ASN A 757 -17.35 -41.74 50.73
CA ASN A 757 -17.84 -41.44 52.08
C ASN A 757 -18.89 -40.29 52.10
N PRO A 758 -20.19 -40.59 52.16
CA PRO A 758 -21.26 -39.60 52.00
C PRO A 758 -21.47 -38.66 53.21
N GLY A 759 -20.64 -38.75 54.27
CA GLY A 759 -20.78 -37.94 55.49
C GLY A 759 -19.81 -36.76 55.63
N ASN A 760 -18.80 -36.61 54.77
CA ASN A 760 -17.77 -35.57 54.90
C ASN A 760 -17.80 -34.61 53.70
N LEU A 761 -18.21 -33.36 53.96
CA LEU A 761 -18.21 -32.28 52.98
C LEU A 761 -16.88 -31.52 53.06
N THR A 762 -15.95 -31.81 52.15
CA THR A 762 -14.66 -31.10 52.06
C THR A 762 -14.67 -30.10 50.89
N PRO A 763 -14.17 -28.86 51.08
CA PRO A 763 -13.93 -27.95 49.95
C PRO A 763 -12.96 -28.58 48.93
N ILE A 764 -13.21 -28.39 47.64
CA ILE A 764 -12.42 -28.98 46.52
C ILE A 764 -10.91 -28.72 46.64
N ALA A 765 -10.49 -27.68 47.38
CA ALA A 765 -9.09 -27.31 47.58
C ALA A 765 -8.23 -28.30 48.41
N GLU A 766 -8.82 -29.29 49.09
CA GLU A 766 -8.08 -30.26 49.91
C GLU A 766 -7.80 -31.62 49.23
N LEU A 767 -8.19 -31.81 47.97
CA LEU A 767 -7.97 -33.06 47.23
C LEU A 767 -6.61 -33.15 46.50
N SER A 768 -5.57 -32.43 46.96
CA SER A 768 -4.26 -32.41 46.30
C SER A 768 -3.27 -33.48 46.76
N ASP A 769 -3.73 -34.70 47.12
CA ASP A 769 -2.80 -35.81 47.40
C ASP A 769 -3.25 -37.13 46.76
N SER A 770 -2.40 -37.59 45.81
CA SER A 770 -2.32 -38.91 45.13
C SER A 770 -3.04 -39.07 43.77
N PRO A 771 -2.49 -39.74 42.72
CA PRO A 771 -1.23 -40.49 42.55
C PRO A 771 -0.42 -40.02 41.32
N LEU A 772 0.39 -38.96 41.44
CA LEU A 772 1.26 -38.48 40.34
C LEU A 772 2.77 -38.60 40.64
N ARG A 773 3.14 -39.20 41.78
CA ARG A 773 4.55 -39.45 42.13
C ARG A 773 5.18 -40.66 41.44
N GLU A 774 4.41 -41.60 40.89
CA GLU A 774 4.96 -42.82 40.26
C GLU A 774 5.31 -42.66 38.77
N LYS A 775 4.80 -41.61 38.08
CA LYS A 775 5.04 -41.44 36.64
C LYS A 775 6.25 -40.57 36.27
N VAL A 776 6.87 -39.90 37.25
CA VAL A 776 7.99 -38.96 37.01
C VAL A 776 9.37 -39.60 37.25
N MET A 777 9.44 -40.83 37.79
CA MET A 777 10.72 -41.52 38.02
C MET A 777 11.20 -42.44 36.87
N GLN A 778 10.50 -42.52 35.72
CA GLN A 778 10.84 -43.50 34.65
C GLN A 778 11.50 -42.94 33.38
N THR A 779 11.80 -41.65 33.28
CA THR A 779 12.53 -41.12 32.11
C THR A 779 13.75 -40.34 32.56
N GLY A 780 14.89 -41.03 32.62
CA GLY A 780 16.17 -40.45 32.98
C GLY A 780 16.77 -39.60 31.85
N PHE A 781 17.51 -38.56 32.25
CA PHE A 781 18.64 -37.99 31.52
C PHE A 781 19.61 -37.33 32.52
N ASP A 782 20.87 -37.74 32.41
CA ASP A 782 22.14 -37.25 33.00
C ASP A 782 22.28 -35.71 33.06
N SER A 783 23.08 -35.00 33.90
CA SER A 783 24.05 -35.17 35.01
C SER A 783 24.55 -33.70 35.36
N PRO A 784 25.65 -33.42 36.09
CA PRO A 784 25.97 -33.57 37.52
C PRO A 784 26.17 -32.22 38.29
N ASP A 785 26.47 -32.35 39.58
CA ASP A 785 27.25 -31.45 40.49
C ASP A 785 26.53 -30.98 41.76
N SER A 786 26.91 -31.63 42.87
CA SER A 786 26.77 -31.19 44.27
C SER A 786 28.04 -30.40 44.68
N PRO A 787 28.03 -29.58 45.75
CA PRO A 787 28.21 -30.16 47.09
C PRO A 787 27.40 -29.52 48.25
N GLU A 788 26.96 -30.42 49.14
CA GLU A 788 26.77 -30.37 50.60
C GLU A 788 26.52 -29.05 51.37
N GLN A 789 25.51 -29.06 52.26
CA GLN A 789 25.67 -28.94 53.74
C GLN A 789 24.34 -29.04 54.52
N GLY A 790 24.34 -29.77 55.65
CA GLY A 790 23.57 -29.40 56.86
C GLY A 790 22.42 -30.33 57.31
N ALA A 791 22.60 -31.00 58.43
CA ALA A 791 21.71 -32.01 59.01
C ALA A 791 20.56 -31.48 59.90
N GLY A 792 19.41 -32.18 59.85
CA GLY A 792 18.67 -32.69 61.02
C GLY A 792 17.76 -31.77 61.86
N GLN A 793 16.44 -31.83 61.62
CA GLN A 793 15.40 -31.69 62.64
C GLN A 793 14.31 -32.77 62.41
N PRO A 794 13.69 -33.33 63.46
CA PRO A 794 12.69 -34.40 63.31
C PRO A 794 11.36 -33.86 62.77
N PRO A 795 10.51 -34.71 62.18
CA PRO A 795 9.24 -34.28 61.60
C PRO A 795 8.32 -33.72 62.70
N VAL A 796 7.78 -32.53 62.45
CA VAL A 796 6.80 -31.86 63.32
C VAL A 796 5.46 -32.57 63.19
N ASP A 797 4.85 -32.91 64.33
CA ASP A 797 3.50 -33.47 64.40
C ASP A 797 2.49 -32.48 63.76
N PRO A 798 1.85 -32.84 62.63
CA PRO A 798 0.92 -31.97 61.92
C PRO A 798 -0.27 -31.52 62.78
N VAL A 799 -0.65 -32.33 63.78
CA VAL A 799 -1.78 -32.05 64.68
C VAL A 799 -1.39 -30.97 65.71
N ALA A 800 -0.13 -30.94 66.15
CA ALA A 800 0.38 -29.90 67.04
C ALA A 800 0.54 -28.55 66.32
N GLU A 801 0.99 -28.56 65.07
CA GLU A 801 1.12 -27.33 64.25
C GLU A 801 -0.26 -26.79 63.84
N ALA A 802 -1.24 -27.66 63.56
CA ALA A 802 -2.62 -27.26 63.29
C ALA A 802 -3.30 -26.62 64.53
N ARG A 803 -3.13 -27.19 65.73
CA ARG A 803 -3.65 -26.60 66.98
C ARG A 803 -3.02 -25.24 67.28
N ARG A 804 -1.74 -25.05 66.97
CA ARG A 804 -1.01 -23.77 67.13
C ARG A 804 -1.52 -22.69 66.17
N ILE A 805 -1.94 -23.04 64.96
CA ILE A 805 -2.35 -22.11 63.91
C ILE A 805 -3.84 -21.74 64.01
N PHE A 806 -4.71 -22.66 64.44
CA PHE A 806 -6.17 -22.49 64.32
C PHE A 806 -6.93 -22.26 65.65
N GLY A 807 -6.34 -22.57 66.81
CA GLY A 807 -7.02 -22.47 68.12
C GLY A 807 -8.10 -23.54 68.33
N ASP A 808 -8.46 -23.81 69.59
CA ASP A 808 -9.23 -24.99 70.03
C ASP A 808 -10.72 -25.05 69.61
N ASP A 809 -11.22 -24.14 68.76
CA ASP A 809 -12.67 -23.95 68.54
C ASP A 809 -13.30 -24.71 67.34
N LEU A 810 -12.68 -25.80 66.85
CA LEU A 810 -13.26 -26.59 65.74
C LEU A 810 -13.22 -28.10 65.99
N VAL A 811 -13.83 -28.56 67.08
CA VAL A 811 -14.34 -29.93 67.20
C VAL A 811 -15.66 -29.90 67.97
N ASP A 812 -16.76 -30.23 67.30
CA ASP A 812 -18.03 -30.60 67.96
C ASP A 812 -17.85 -32.03 68.55
N PRO A 813 -17.98 -32.22 69.88
CA PRO A 813 -17.70 -33.51 70.53
C PRO A 813 -18.85 -34.53 70.42
N SER A 814 -19.88 -34.30 69.59
CA SER A 814 -21.12 -35.09 69.62
C SER A 814 -21.24 -36.24 68.62
N VAL A 815 -20.18 -36.65 67.92
CA VAL A 815 -20.25 -37.78 66.96
C VAL A 815 -19.32 -38.93 67.40
N PRO A 816 -19.86 -40.12 67.78
CA PRO A 816 -19.04 -41.28 68.12
C PRO A 816 -18.38 -41.89 66.88
N ALA A 817 -17.19 -42.45 67.11
CA ALA A 817 -16.16 -42.85 66.16
C ALA A 817 -16.58 -43.84 65.05
#